data_AF-A0A9D3XTM5-F1
#
_entry.id   AF-A0A9D3XTM5-F1
#
_cell.length_a   1.000
_cell.length_b   1.000
_cell.length_c   1.000
_cell.angle_alpha   90.00
_cell.angle_beta   90.00
_cell.angle_gamma   90.00
#
_symmetry.space_group_name_H-M   'P 1'
#
loop_
_entity.id
_entity.type
_entity.pdbx_description
1 polymer ?
#
loop_
_entity_poly.entity_id
_entity_poly.type
_entity_poly.pdbx_seq_one_letter_code
_entity_poly.pdbx_strand_id
1 'polypeptide(L)'
;MTALDRSRGTEWLSDPPNMKMIPTHLDTSEERQQCRLLLDFDGREILNGGVYVGQNKFLCYADTIHWQDIVRNPRASNFTLVPTNGSSGCGRCHKSCTGRCWGPTENHCQSLTKTVCAEQCDGRCYGPYVSDCCHRECAGGCSGPKDTDCFACMNFNDSGACVTQCPQTFVYNPTTFQLEHNHNAKYTYGAFCVKKCPHNFVVDSSSCVRACPSSKMEVEENGIKMCKPCTDICPKACDGIGTGSLTSAQTVDSSNIDKFINCTKINGNLIFLVTGIHGDPYHTIAAMDPEKLNIFQTVREITGFLNIQSWPQNMTDFRVFSNLVTIGGRALYSGLSLLILKQQAITSLQFQSLKQISAGNIYITDNTNLCYYHTINWTSLFSTPNQKTVIHHNKKPENCTAEGKVCNNLCSSDGCWGPGPDQCLSCKRFSRGRTCIESCNLYDGEFREFANGSVCVECDPQCEKMEDNMITCYGPGPDHCTKCFHFKDGPNCVEKCPDGLQGANSFIFKYADEDRECHPCHPNCTQGCIGPRIEDCIGLMDRCRGPTSHDCIYYPWTRQSTSPQHARTPLIAAGVIGGLFIIIIVGLTFAVYVRRKSIKKKRALRRFLETELVEPLTPSGTAPNQAQLRILKETELKRVKVLGSGAFGTVYKGIWVPEGETVKIPVAIKILNETTGPKANVEFMD
;
A
#
# COMPACT_ATOMS: atom_id res chain seq x y z
N MET A 1 -8.98 -2.61 -38.24
CA MET A 1 -8.57 -3.35 -37.04
C MET A 1 -8.69 -4.83 -37.36
N THR A 2 -7.66 -5.45 -37.92
CA THR A 2 -7.69 -6.82 -38.46
C THR A 2 -6.68 -7.77 -37.78
N ALA A 3 -5.98 -7.32 -36.74
CA ALA A 3 -4.94 -8.11 -36.06
C ALA A 3 -5.03 -7.92 -34.54
N LEU A 4 -5.93 -8.67 -33.89
CA LEU A 4 -5.94 -8.81 -32.43
C LEU A 4 -5.81 -10.29 -32.08
N ASP A 5 -4.59 -10.74 -31.85
CA ASP A 5 -4.33 -12.17 -31.58
C ASP A 5 -4.57 -12.55 -30.10
N ARG A 6 -4.52 -11.56 -29.19
CA ARG A 6 -4.54 -11.81 -27.75
C ARG A 6 -5.07 -10.66 -26.88
N SER A 7 -5.84 -11.00 -25.84
CA SER A 7 -6.24 -10.09 -24.75
C SER A 7 -5.76 -10.59 -23.38
N ARG A 8 -5.16 -9.68 -22.58
CA ARG A 8 -4.56 -10.00 -21.25
C ARG A 8 -5.50 -9.79 -20.05
N GLY A 9 -6.47 -8.87 -20.15
CA GLY A 9 -7.46 -8.63 -19.09
C GLY A 9 -6.91 -8.04 -17.78
N THR A 10 -5.95 -7.11 -17.84
CA THR A 10 -5.25 -6.55 -16.66
C THR A 10 -5.99 -5.42 -15.94
N GLU A 11 -6.97 -4.79 -16.58
CA GLU A 11 -7.88 -3.80 -15.96
C GLU A 11 -9.34 -4.24 -16.18
N TRP A 12 -10.14 -4.21 -15.13
CA TRP A 12 -11.56 -4.60 -15.15
C TRP A 12 -12.40 -3.34 -15.28
N LEU A 13 -13.06 -3.16 -16.42
CA LEU A 13 -13.96 -2.00 -16.64
C LEU A 13 -15.24 -2.06 -15.79
N SER A 14 -15.53 -3.20 -15.17
CA SER A 14 -16.52 -3.48 -14.11
C SER A 14 -16.69 -5.00 -14.08
N ASP A 15 -16.76 -5.63 -12.90
CA ASP A 15 -17.11 -7.05 -12.81
C ASP A 15 -18.49 -7.34 -13.46
N PRO A 16 -18.64 -8.42 -14.26
CA PRO A 16 -17.81 -8.87 -15.38
C PRO A 16 -18.51 -8.56 -16.72
N PRO A 17 -17.78 -8.20 -17.82
CA PRO A 17 -16.83 -9.08 -18.55
C PRO A 17 -15.60 -8.36 -19.21
N ASN A 18 -14.56 -9.10 -19.62
CA ASN A 18 -13.30 -8.54 -20.17
C ASN A 18 -13.35 -8.15 -21.64
N MET A 19 -14.17 -8.84 -22.44
CA MET A 19 -14.55 -8.39 -23.77
C MET A 19 -16.05 -8.15 -23.75
N LYS A 20 -16.45 -6.91 -24.03
CA LYS A 20 -17.85 -6.48 -24.03
C LYS A 20 -18.17 -5.82 -25.37
N MET A 21 -19.02 -6.47 -26.16
CA MET A 21 -19.57 -5.87 -27.39
C MET A 21 -20.98 -5.34 -27.10
N ILE A 22 -21.12 -4.01 -26.94
CA ILE A 22 -22.39 -3.28 -26.78
C ILE A 22 -22.54 -2.31 -27.96
N PRO A 23 -23.75 -2.03 -28.46
CA PRO A 23 -23.96 -0.99 -29.47
C PRO A 23 -23.41 0.37 -29.03
N THR A 24 -22.60 1.00 -29.88
CA THR A 24 -22.31 2.43 -29.83
C THR A 24 -23.55 3.17 -30.29
N HIS A 25 -24.12 4.03 -29.44
CA HIS A 25 -25.21 4.93 -29.81
C HIS A 25 -24.75 5.82 -30.98
N LEU A 26 -25.24 5.55 -32.19
CA LEU A 26 -25.21 6.47 -33.33
C LEU A 26 -26.61 7.05 -33.44
N ASP A 27 -26.77 8.24 -32.85
CA ASP A 27 -27.97 9.05 -32.99
C ASP A 27 -27.76 9.93 -34.23
N THR A 28 -28.23 9.46 -35.38
CA THR A 28 -28.57 10.31 -36.55
C THR A 28 -29.19 9.44 -37.65
N SER A 29 -30.39 9.82 -38.02
CA SER A 29 -31.12 9.29 -39.17
C SER A 29 -30.51 9.82 -40.46
N GLU A 30 -29.46 9.18 -41.02
CA GLU A 30 -29.22 9.18 -42.49
C GLU A 30 -28.06 8.32 -43.02
N GLU A 31 -27.42 7.46 -42.23
CA GLU A 31 -26.49 6.45 -42.78
C GLU A 31 -26.92 5.03 -42.40
N ARG A 32 -27.80 4.45 -43.23
CA ARG A 32 -28.00 2.99 -43.32
C ARG A 32 -26.77 2.30 -43.96
N GLN A 33 -25.56 2.65 -43.55
CA GLN A 33 -24.37 1.87 -43.87
C GLN A 33 -24.15 0.85 -42.75
N GLN A 34 -24.90 -0.25 -42.85
CA GLN A 34 -24.47 -1.59 -42.48
C GLN A 34 -23.41 -1.68 -41.33
N CYS A 35 -23.84 -1.72 -40.07
CA CYS A 35 -23.08 -2.45 -39.04
C CYS A 35 -23.13 -3.97 -39.33
N ARG A 36 -22.67 -4.41 -40.51
CA ARG A 36 -22.08 -5.75 -40.68
C ARG A 36 -20.64 -5.58 -40.21
N LEU A 37 -20.45 -5.57 -38.89
CA LEU A 37 -19.16 -5.92 -38.34
C LEU A 37 -18.95 -7.40 -38.68
N LEU A 38 -18.32 -7.66 -39.83
CA LEU A 38 -17.44 -8.81 -39.95
C LEU A 38 -16.40 -8.61 -38.85
N LEU A 39 -16.54 -9.36 -37.77
CA LEU A 39 -15.46 -9.50 -36.80
C LEU A 39 -14.37 -10.28 -37.51
N ASP A 40 -13.47 -9.59 -38.19
CA ASP A 40 -12.23 -10.17 -38.71
C ASP A 40 -11.28 -10.34 -37.52
N PHE A 41 -11.70 -11.24 -36.62
CA PHE A 41 -11.14 -11.45 -35.30
C PHE A 41 -10.37 -12.76 -35.29
N ASP A 42 -9.06 -12.70 -35.50
CA ASP A 42 -8.16 -13.86 -35.35
C ASP A 42 -7.78 -14.12 -33.88
N GLY A 43 -8.62 -13.67 -32.94
CA GLY A 43 -8.35 -13.76 -31.51
C GLY A 43 -8.40 -15.19 -31.02
N ARG A 44 -7.22 -15.77 -30.78
CA ARG A 44 -7.03 -17.16 -30.35
C ARG A 44 -6.86 -17.30 -28.84
N GLU A 45 -6.66 -16.19 -28.10
CA GLU A 45 -6.39 -16.23 -26.65
C GLU A 45 -7.05 -15.10 -25.86
N ILE A 46 -7.76 -15.49 -24.79
CA ILE A 46 -8.16 -14.64 -23.67
C ILE A 46 -7.60 -15.28 -22.39
N LEU A 47 -6.57 -14.65 -21.82
CA LEU A 47 -5.86 -15.21 -20.66
C LEU A 47 -6.70 -15.18 -19.38
N ASN A 48 -7.36 -14.05 -19.12
CA ASN A 48 -8.12 -13.77 -17.92
C ASN A 48 -9.46 -13.12 -18.28
N GLY A 49 -10.48 -13.38 -17.46
CA GLY A 49 -11.87 -12.89 -17.63
C GLY A 49 -12.71 -13.66 -18.65
N GLY A 50 -13.99 -13.29 -18.74
CA GLY A 50 -14.99 -13.90 -19.63
C GLY A 50 -15.41 -13.01 -20.79
N VAL A 51 -16.26 -13.55 -21.67
CA VAL A 51 -16.74 -12.85 -22.88
C VAL A 51 -18.24 -12.53 -22.77
N TYR A 52 -18.63 -11.28 -22.96
CA TYR A 52 -20.04 -10.92 -23.09
C TYR A 52 -20.32 -10.29 -24.44
N VAL A 53 -21.20 -10.92 -25.16
CA VAL A 53 -21.77 -10.41 -26.40
C VAL A 53 -23.25 -10.19 -26.09
N GLY A 54 -23.79 -8.99 -26.20
CA GLY A 54 -25.19 -8.75 -25.86
C GLY A 54 -25.77 -7.53 -26.56
N GLN A 55 -27.08 -7.52 -26.79
CA GLN A 55 -27.82 -6.38 -27.36
C GLN A 55 -27.39 -5.95 -28.78
N ASN A 56 -26.85 -6.87 -29.59
CA ASN A 56 -26.47 -6.58 -30.98
C ASN A 56 -27.49 -7.15 -31.97
N LYS A 57 -28.38 -6.32 -32.50
CA LYS A 57 -29.50 -6.71 -33.38
C LYS A 57 -29.08 -7.17 -34.79
N PHE A 58 -27.82 -6.91 -35.19
CA PHE A 58 -27.30 -7.21 -36.53
C PHE A 58 -26.03 -8.08 -36.54
N LEU A 59 -25.57 -8.56 -35.38
CA LEU A 59 -24.38 -9.39 -35.28
C LEU A 59 -24.69 -10.83 -35.73
N CYS A 60 -23.81 -11.41 -36.53
CA CYS A 60 -23.92 -12.77 -37.08
C CYS A 60 -22.68 -13.62 -36.73
N TYR A 61 -22.83 -14.94 -36.75
CA TYR A 61 -21.77 -15.98 -36.63
C TYR A 61 -21.09 -16.10 -35.26
N ALA A 62 -21.13 -15.06 -34.41
CA ALA A 62 -20.53 -15.09 -33.06
C ALA A 62 -21.10 -16.20 -32.14
N ASP A 63 -22.33 -16.64 -32.40
CA ASP A 63 -23.00 -17.77 -31.76
C ASP A 63 -22.39 -19.13 -32.15
N THR A 64 -21.70 -19.20 -33.29
CA THR A 64 -21.06 -20.43 -33.80
C THR A 64 -19.66 -20.68 -33.24
N ILE A 65 -19.10 -19.71 -32.50
CA ILE A 65 -17.73 -19.75 -32.00
C ILE A 65 -17.62 -20.64 -30.77
N HIS A 66 -16.58 -21.49 -30.76
CA HIS A 66 -16.24 -22.31 -29.61
C HIS A 66 -15.36 -21.53 -28.63
N TRP A 67 -15.99 -20.78 -27.73
CA TRP A 67 -15.31 -19.89 -26.78
C TRP A 67 -14.42 -20.60 -25.74
N GLN A 68 -14.64 -21.89 -25.47
CA GLN A 68 -13.81 -22.67 -24.54
C GLN A 68 -12.37 -22.89 -25.06
N ASP A 69 -12.16 -22.80 -26.38
CA ASP A 69 -10.82 -22.87 -26.99
C ASP A 69 -10.03 -21.55 -26.83
N ILE A 70 -10.76 -20.42 -26.81
CA ILE A 70 -10.20 -19.07 -26.75
C ILE A 70 -9.96 -18.65 -25.30
N VAL A 71 -10.92 -18.91 -24.40
CA VAL A 71 -10.85 -18.53 -22.98
C VAL A 71 -9.99 -19.54 -22.22
N ARG A 72 -8.86 -19.08 -21.67
CA ARG A 72 -7.94 -19.96 -20.94
C ARG A 72 -8.53 -20.46 -19.62
N ASN A 73 -9.15 -19.55 -18.85
CA ASN A 73 -9.62 -19.82 -17.49
C ASN A 73 -11.05 -20.44 -17.47
N PRO A 74 -11.20 -21.73 -17.08
CA PRO A 74 -12.49 -22.41 -17.07
C PRO A 74 -13.48 -21.90 -16.01
N ARG A 75 -13.02 -21.16 -14.99
CA ARG A 75 -13.93 -20.53 -14.02
C ARG A 75 -14.53 -19.24 -14.56
N ALA A 76 -13.83 -18.57 -15.48
CA ALA A 76 -14.31 -17.36 -16.14
C ALA A 76 -15.25 -17.66 -17.31
N SER A 77 -15.28 -18.90 -17.83
CA SER A 77 -16.24 -19.30 -18.88
C SER A 77 -17.70 -19.29 -18.39
N ASN A 78 -17.95 -19.36 -17.07
CA ASN A 78 -19.29 -19.16 -16.49
C ASN A 78 -19.85 -17.75 -16.71
N PHE A 79 -18.99 -16.76 -17.01
CA PHE A 79 -19.37 -15.39 -17.37
C PHE A 79 -19.37 -15.17 -18.89
N THR A 80 -19.25 -16.25 -19.67
CA THR A 80 -19.34 -16.17 -21.12
C THR A 80 -20.82 -16.17 -21.54
N LEU A 81 -21.36 -15.00 -21.85
CA LEU A 81 -22.74 -14.82 -22.28
C LEU A 81 -22.75 -14.39 -23.74
N VAL A 82 -23.15 -15.31 -24.62
CA VAL A 82 -23.34 -15.04 -26.05
C VAL A 82 -24.77 -15.49 -26.41
N PRO A 83 -25.66 -14.58 -26.81
CA PRO A 83 -27.01 -14.89 -27.24
C PRO A 83 -26.98 -15.86 -28.41
N THR A 84 -27.70 -16.97 -28.29
CA THR A 84 -27.86 -17.98 -29.35
C THR A 84 -28.91 -17.60 -30.40
N ASN A 85 -29.66 -16.51 -30.18
CA ASN A 85 -30.61 -16.00 -31.16
C ASN A 85 -29.85 -15.17 -32.20
N GLY A 86 -29.56 -15.80 -33.34
CA GLY A 86 -29.00 -15.12 -34.50
C GLY A 86 -29.86 -13.92 -34.90
N SER A 87 -29.20 -12.81 -35.20
CA SER A 87 -29.85 -11.64 -35.77
C SER A 87 -30.63 -12.03 -37.04
N SER A 88 -31.83 -11.48 -37.24
CA SER A 88 -32.65 -11.77 -38.41
C SER A 88 -31.88 -11.44 -39.70
N GLY A 89 -31.53 -12.45 -40.51
CA GLY A 89 -30.84 -12.28 -41.80
C GLY A 89 -29.38 -12.77 -41.89
N CYS A 90 -28.91 -13.61 -40.96
CA CYS A 90 -27.56 -14.18 -41.02
C CYS A 90 -27.45 -15.39 -41.97
N GLY A 91 -26.34 -15.48 -42.70
CA GLY A 91 -25.98 -16.65 -43.53
C GLY A 91 -25.39 -17.81 -42.69
N ARG A 92 -25.04 -18.92 -43.35
CA ARG A 92 -24.32 -20.04 -42.72
C ARG A 92 -22.81 -19.90 -42.92
N CYS A 93 -22.03 -20.54 -42.04
CA CYS A 93 -20.60 -20.70 -42.23
C CYS A 93 -20.27 -21.45 -43.53
N HIS A 94 -19.07 -21.21 -44.07
CA HIS A 94 -18.54 -21.98 -45.18
C HIS A 94 -18.44 -23.48 -44.82
N LYS A 95 -18.56 -24.35 -45.83
CA LYS A 95 -18.61 -25.82 -45.61
C LYS A 95 -17.34 -26.38 -44.96
N SER A 96 -16.18 -25.79 -45.25
CA SER A 96 -14.90 -26.22 -44.65
C SER A 96 -14.74 -25.83 -43.18
N CYS A 97 -15.55 -24.91 -42.65
CA CYS A 97 -15.43 -24.44 -41.26
C CYS A 97 -16.04 -25.36 -40.20
N THR A 98 -16.64 -26.49 -40.60
CA THR A 98 -17.31 -27.43 -39.67
C THR A 98 -18.33 -26.76 -38.73
N GLY A 99 -18.97 -25.69 -39.21
CA GLY A 99 -19.99 -24.96 -38.45
C GLY A 99 -19.46 -23.96 -37.41
N ARG A 100 -18.16 -23.63 -37.40
CA ARG A 100 -17.57 -22.61 -36.51
C ARG A 100 -16.85 -21.54 -37.31
N CYS A 101 -17.39 -20.32 -37.36
CA CYS A 101 -16.80 -19.26 -38.18
C CYS A 101 -17.07 -17.87 -37.61
N TRP A 102 -16.20 -16.93 -37.97
CA TRP A 102 -16.39 -15.50 -37.73
C TRP A 102 -17.15 -14.80 -38.86
N GLY A 103 -17.31 -15.47 -40.01
CA GLY A 103 -17.96 -14.94 -41.21
C GLY A 103 -18.23 -16.00 -42.28
N PRO A 104 -18.76 -15.60 -43.45
CA PRO A 104 -19.30 -16.53 -44.44
C PRO A 104 -18.25 -17.22 -45.34
N THR A 105 -17.01 -16.72 -45.38
CA THR A 105 -15.96 -17.20 -46.28
C THR A 105 -15.11 -18.31 -45.64
N GLU A 106 -14.36 -19.05 -46.45
CA GLU A 106 -13.42 -20.08 -45.99
C GLU A 106 -12.31 -19.54 -45.08
N ASN A 107 -11.82 -18.32 -45.33
CA ASN A 107 -10.76 -17.72 -44.52
C ASN A 107 -11.25 -17.27 -43.13
N HIS A 108 -12.56 -17.29 -42.88
CA HIS A 108 -13.13 -16.91 -41.59
C HIS A 108 -13.49 -18.12 -40.70
N CYS A 109 -13.01 -19.32 -41.03
CA CYS A 109 -13.16 -20.47 -40.16
C CYS A 109 -12.43 -20.25 -38.81
N GLN A 110 -13.03 -20.70 -37.72
CA GLN A 110 -12.37 -20.64 -36.41
C GLN A 110 -11.21 -21.65 -36.36
N SER A 111 -9.99 -21.17 -36.14
CA SER A 111 -8.84 -22.04 -35.87
C SER A 111 -8.85 -22.48 -34.40
N LEU A 112 -8.88 -23.80 -34.16
CA LEU A 112 -8.84 -24.39 -32.82
C LEU A 112 -7.40 -24.72 -32.44
N THR A 113 -6.97 -24.28 -31.27
CA THR A 113 -5.56 -24.38 -30.83
C THR A 113 -5.40 -24.92 -29.42
N LYS A 114 -6.48 -25.37 -28.78
CA LYS A 114 -6.46 -25.92 -27.41
C LYS A 114 -7.24 -27.22 -27.29
N THR A 115 -8.48 -27.22 -27.76
CA THR A 115 -9.43 -28.34 -27.62
C THR A 115 -9.16 -29.52 -28.56
N VAL A 116 -8.37 -29.30 -29.60
CA VAL A 116 -7.99 -30.31 -30.61
C VAL A 116 -6.62 -30.92 -30.34
N CYS A 117 -5.93 -30.46 -29.30
CA CYS A 117 -4.56 -30.86 -28.99
C CYS A 117 -4.49 -32.25 -28.35
N ALA A 118 -3.32 -32.87 -28.46
CA ALA A 118 -3.02 -34.10 -27.72
C ALA A 118 -2.98 -33.83 -26.20
N GLU A 119 -3.36 -34.83 -25.40
CA GLU A 119 -3.40 -34.75 -23.92
C GLU A 119 -2.03 -34.43 -23.29
N GLN A 120 -0.92 -34.73 -23.98
CA GLN A 120 0.44 -34.44 -23.53
C GLN A 120 0.85 -32.97 -23.75
N CYS A 121 0.06 -32.17 -24.46
CA CYS A 121 0.38 -30.76 -24.66
C CYS A 121 0.03 -29.94 -23.40
N ASP A 122 1.03 -29.24 -22.83
CA ASP A 122 0.84 -28.37 -21.66
C ASP A 122 -0.05 -27.14 -21.92
N GLY A 123 -0.25 -26.79 -23.19
CA GLY A 123 -0.87 -25.52 -23.58
C GLY A 123 -1.63 -25.59 -24.90
N ARG A 124 -1.03 -25.05 -25.97
CA ARG A 124 -1.64 -24.96 -27.30
C ARG A 124 -0.97 -25.86 -28.32
N CYS A 125 -1.57 -25.99 -29.49
CA CYS A 125 -1.04 -26.75 -30.60
C CYS A 125 -1.43 -26.14 -31.95
N TYR A 126 -0.73 -26.56 -33.00
CA TYR A 126 -1.07 -26.27 -34.40
C TYR A 126 -1.59 -27.51 -35.16
N GLY A 127 -1.77 -28.63 -34.45
CA GLY A 127 -2.27 -29.90 -34.97
C GLY A 127 -2.58 -30.88 -33.83
N PRO A 128 -3.17 -32.05 -34.14
CA PRO A 128 -3.65 -32.99 -33.13
C PRO A 128 -2.58 -33.95 -32.59
N TYR A 129 -1.38 -33.98 -33.18
CA TYR A 129 -0.32 -34.89 -32.77
C TYR A 129 0.58 -34.28 -31.69
N VAL A 130 1.30 -35.11 -30.93
CA VAL A 130 2.24 -34.65 -29.89
C VAL A 130 3.40 -33.84 -30.47
N SER A 131 3.78 -34.09 -31.73
CA SER A 131 4.75 -33.27 -32.47
C SER A 131 4.28 -31.83 -32.71
N ASP A 132 2.98 -31.60 -32.61
CA ASP A 132 2.33 -30.35 -32.96
C ASP A 132 2.05 -29.49 -31.72
N CYS A 133 2.50 -29.93 -30.54
CA CYS A 133 2.42 -29.16 -29.32
C CYS A 133 3.31 -27.90 -29.43
N CYS A 134 2.75 -26.77 -29.02
CA CYS A 134 3.48 -25.53 -28.87
C CYS A 134 4.30 -25.54 -27.58
N HIS A 135 5.32 -24.68 -27.53
CA HIS A 135 6.01 -24.39 -26.27
C HIS A 135 5.01 -23.86 -25.23
N ARG A 136 5.22 -24.21 -23.95
CA ARG A 136 4.32 -23.83 -22.84
C ARG A 136 4.17 -22.32 -22.65
N GLU A 137 5.16 -21.55 -23.10
CA GLU A 137 5.15 -20.09 -23.07
C GLU A 137 4.44 -19.45 -24.28
N CYS A 138 3.88 -20.25 -25.20
CA CYS A 138 3.10 -19.73 -26.32
C CYS A 138 1.65 -19.44 -25.92
N ALA A 139 1.15 -18.29 -26.37
CA ALA A 139 -0.23 -17.84 -26.25
C ALA A 139 -0.86 -17.73 -27.64
N GLY A 140 -2.13 -18.11 -27.77
CA GLY A 140 -2.89 -18.15 -29.02
C GLY A 140 -2.51 -19.27 -30.00
N GLY A 141 -1.24 -19.67 -30.07
CA GLY A 141 -0.76 -20.77 -30.92
C GLY A 141 0.73 -20.60 -31.25
N CYS A 142 1.22 -21.40 -32.18
CA CYS A 142 2.60 -21.36 -32.66
C CYS A 142 2.72 -21.87 -34.10
N SER A 143 3.84 -21.58 -34.75
CA SER A 143 4.25 -22.15 -36.03
C SER A 143 5.26 -23.29 -35.90
N GLY A 144 5.66 -23.63 -34.67
CA GLY A 144 6.67 -24.64 -34.36
C GLY A 144 6.80 -24.88 -32.85
N PRO A 145 7.63 -25.87 -32.43
CA PRO A 145 7.70 -26.30 -31.04
C PRO A 145 8.55 -25.40 -30.14
N LYS A 146 9.32 -24.43 -30.68
CA LYS A 146 10.21 -23.59 -29.89
C LYS A 146 9.48 -22.41 -29.25
N ASP A 147 10.08 -21.85 -28.21
CA ASP A 147 9.64 -20.61 -27.55
C ASP A 147 9.76 -19.36 -28.44
N THR A 148 10.48 -19.45 -29.57
CA THR A 148 10.58 -18.42 -30.61
C THR A 148 9.50 -18.51 -31.68
N ASP A 149 8.77 -19.63 -31.74
CA ASP A 149 7.81 -19.91 -32.81
C ASP A 149 6.36 -19.55 -32.39
N CYS A 150 6.21 -18.92 -31.24
CA CYS A 150 4.92 -18.54 -30.69
C CYS A 150 4.28 -17.37 -31.46
N PHE A 151 2.96 -17.40 -31.66
CA PHE A 151 2.24 -16.23 -32.18
C PHE A 151 2.24 -15.07 -31.19
N ALA A 152 2.15 -15.37 -29.88
CA ALA A 152 2.33 -14.42 -28.81
C ALA A 152 2.93 -15.09 -27.56
N CYS A 153 3.59 -14.33 -26.68
CA CYS A 153 4.21 -14.88 -25.47
C CYS A 153 3.31 -14.84 -24.25
N MET A 154 3.08 -15.95 -23.55
CA MET A 154 2.28 -16.04 -22.32
C MET A 154 2.67 -15.01 -21.26
N ASN A 155 3.96 -14.79 -21.06
CA ASN A 155 4.44 -13.83 -20.06
C ASN A 155 5.16 -12.67 -20.75
N PHE A 156 6.43 -12.86 -21.09
CA PHE A 156 7.26 -11.82 -21.68
C PHE A 156 7.90 -12.27 -22.99
N ASN A 157 8.09 -11.33 -23.91
CA ASN A 157 8.91 -11.50 -25.09
C ASN A 157 10.31 -10.93 -24.79
N ASP A 158 11.32 -11.80 -24.82
CA ASP A 158 12.71 -11.41 -24.78
C ASP A 158 13.39 -11.60 -26.13
N SER A 159 13.47 -10.51 -26.91
CA SER A 159 14.16 -10.50 -28.20
C SER A 159 13.70 -11.60 -29.19
N GLY A 160 12.41 -11.96 -29.13
CA GLY A 160 11.78 -12.98 -29.97
C GLY A 160 11.44 -14.28 -29.24
N ALA A 161 12.09 -14.59 -28.12
CA ALA A 161 11.81 -15.77 -27.31
C ALA A 161 10.77 -15.49 -26.23
N CYS A 162 9.81 -16.40 -26.04
CA CYS A 162 8.81 -16.28 -24.99
C CYS A 162 9.31 -16.86 -23.67
N VAL A 163 9.49 -15.99 -22.67
CA VAL A 163 10.08 -16.33 -21.36
C VAL A 163 9.10 -16.06 -20.22
N THR A 164 9.21 -16.84 -19.14
CA THR A 164 8.41 -16.68 -17.92
C THR A 164 8.72 -15.41 -17.15
N GLN A 165 9.99 -15.01 -17.14
CA GLN A 165 10.50 -13.82 -16.45
C GLN A 165 11.68 -13.23 -17.23
N CYS A 166 11.84 -11.91 -17.19
CA CYS A 166 13.00 -11.26 -17.77
C CYS A 166 14.28 -11.56 -16.98
N PRO A 167 15.47 -11.50 -17.62
CA PRO A 167 16.75 -11.60 -16.92
C PRO A 167 16.83 -10.66 -15.71
N GLN A 168 16.95 -11.23 -14.52
CA GLN A 168 16.91 -10.51 -13.24
C GLN A 168 18.11 -9.54 -13.09
N THR A 169 17.92 -8.48 -12.32
CA THR A 169 18.94 -7.45 -12.02
C THR A 169 20.07 -7.97 -11.15
N PHE A 170 19.80 -8.96 -10.32
CA PHE A 170 20.78 -9.64 -9.49
C PHE A 170 20.80 -11.14 -9.80
N VAL A 171 22.00 -11.70 -9.79
CA VAL A 171 22.28 -13.11 -10.06
C VAL A 171 23.18 -13.63 -8.96
N TYR A 172 22.90 -14.83 -8.47
CA TYR A 172 23.72 -15.46 -7.44
C TYR A 172 25.04 -15.92 -8.04
N ASN A 173 26.16 -15.46 -7.47
CA ASN A 173 27.50 -15.90 -7.85
C ASN A 173 27.96 -17.02 -6.89
N PRO A 174 28.14 -18.26 -7.37
CA PRO A 174 28.55 -19.38 -6.53
C PRO A 174 29.93 -19.25 -5.89
N THR A 175 30.78 -18.34 -6.39
CA THR A 175 32.15 -18.13 -5.90
C THR A 175 32.18 -17.17 -4.71
N THR A 176 31.35 -16.12 -4.75
CA THR A 176 31.28 -15.08 -3.71
C THR A 176 30.13 -15.31 -2.73
N PHE A 177 29.24 -16.27 -3.02
CA PHE A 177 28.07 -16.62 -2.20
C PHE A 177 27.12 -15.43 -1.97
N GLN A 178 27.08 -14.51 -2.92
CA GLN A 178 26.29 -13.28 -2.85
C GLN A 178 25.54 -13.03 -4.16
N LEU A 179 24.48 -12.22 -4.05
CA LEU A 179 23.74 -11.71 -5.19
C LEU A 179 24.51 -10.54 -5.81
N GLU A 180 25.00 -10.72 -7.03
CA GLU A 180 25.77 -9.73 -7.76
C GLU A 180 24.95 -9.11 -8.90
N HIS A 181 25.30 -7.90 -9.29
CA HIS A 181 24.60 -7.20 -10.37
C HIS A 181 24.81 -7.90 -11.71
N ASN A 182 23.70 -8.25 -12.38
CA ASN A 182 23.72 -8.91 -13.68
C ASN A 182 23.87 -7.90 -14.81
N HIS A 183 24.97 -7.97 -15.56
CA HIS A 183 25.21 -7.10 -16.72
C HIS A 183 24.25 -7.35 -17.88
N ASN A 184 23.63 -8.53 -17.93
CA ASN A 184 22.63 -8.91 -18.94
C ASN A 184 21.19 -8.68 -18.46
N ALA A 185 21.00 -7.98 -17.33
CA ALA A 185 19.69 -7.67 -16.80
C ALA A 185 18.82 -6.94 -17.83
N LYS A 186 17.55 -7.30 -17.86
CA LYS A 186 16.52 -6.59 -18.64
C LYS A 186 15.33 -6.30 -17.73
N TYR A 187 14.71 -5.17 -17.96
CA TYR A 187 13.55 -4.71 -17.22
C TYR A 187 12.27 -5.18 -17.89
N THR A 188 11.27 -5.52 -17.10
CA THR A 188 9.93 -5.80 -17.62
C THR A 188 9.27 -4.48 -18.03
N TYR A 189 8.76 -4.41 -19.26
CA TYR A 189 7.94 -3.30 -19.76
C TYR A 189 6.69 -3.87 -20.42
N GLY A 190 5.60 -3.95 -19.64
CA GLY A 190 4.36 -4.58 -20.06
C GLY A 190 4.54 -6.07 -20.39
N ALA A 191 4.67 -6.37 -21.69
CA ALA A 191 4.80 -7.72 -22.24
C ALA A 191 6.22 -8.03 -22.75
N PHE A 192 7.18 -7.14 -22.56
CA PHE A 192 8.50 -7.22 -23.18
C PHE A 192 9.63 -7.10 -22.15
N CYS A 193 10.77 -7.68 -22.46
CA CYS A 193 12.02 -7.48 -21.73
C CYS A 193 12.88 -6.43 -22.46
N VAL A 194 13.19 -5.32 -21.79
CA VAL A 194 13.93 -4.20 -22.37
C VAL A 194 15.23 -3.92 -21.62
N LYS A 195 16.31 -3.59 -22.33
CA LYS A 195 17.60 -3.25 -21.69
C LYS A 195 17.56 -1.90 -20.95
N LYS A 196 16.73 -0.96 -21.41
CA LYS A 196 16.54 0.36 -20.80
C LYS A 196 15.05 0.69 -20.79
N CYS A 197 14.58 1.27 -19.68
CA CYS A 197 13.22 1.78 -19.62
C CYS A 197 13.06 2.99 -20.58
N PRO A 198 11.85 3.20 -21.14
CA PRO A 198 11.56 4.40 -21.91
C PRO A 198 11.74 5.68 -21.07
N HIS A 199 11.99 6.82 -21.72
CA HIS A 199 12.41 8.07 -21.07
C HIS A 199 11.50 8.59 -19.93
N ASN A 200 10.20 8.29 -19.98
CA ASN A 200 9.21 8.72 -18.97
C ASN A 200 8.84 7.62 -17.96
N PHE A 201 9.68 6.61 -17.82
CA PHE A 201 9.50 5.51 -16.89
C PHE A 201 10.65 5.46 -15.88
N VAL A 202 10.34 4.96 -14.70
CA VAL A 202 11.27 4.77 -13.59
C VAL A 202 11.42 3.28 -13.35
N VAL A 203 12.64 2.84 -13.02
CA VAL A 203 12.92 1.44 -12.68
C VAL A 203 12.47 1.17 -11.25
N ASP A 204 11.51 0.28 -11.05
CA ASP A 204 11.22 -0.31 -9.74
C ASP A 204 11.64 -1.78 -9.72
N SER A 205 12.67 -2.08 -8.94
CA SER A 205 13.25 -3.43 -8.79
C SER A 205 13.76 -3.99 -10.13
N SER A 206 12.92 -4.70 -10.90
CA SER A 206 13.23 -5.23 -12.24
C SER A 206 12.17 -4.85 -13.28
N SER A 207 11.38 -3.81 -13.03
CA SER A 207 10.23 -3.42 -13.85
C SER A 207 10.22 -1.92 -14.16
N CYS A 208 9.74 -1.54 -15.34
CA CYS A 208 9.53 -0.14 -15.73
C CYS A 208 8.13 0.31 -15.30
N VAL A 209 8.04 1.23 -14.34
CA VAL A 209 6.79 1.81 -13.84
C VAL A 209 6.68 3.29 -14.21
N ARG A 210 5.46 3.82 -14.31
CA ARG A 210 5.23 5.25 -14.59
C ARG A 210 5.56 6.15 -13.39
N ALA A 211 5.35 5.64 -12.19
CA ALA A 211 5.61 6.34 -10.94
C ALA A 211 6.01 5.33 -9.87
N CYS A 212 6.83 5.76 -8.91
CA CYS A 212 7.19 4.92 -7.78
C CYS A 212 5.97 4.62 -6.88
N PRO A 213 5.94 3.44 -6.25
CA PRO A 213 4.99 3.15 -5.18
C PRO A 213 5.07 4.20 -4.06
N SER A 214 3.98 4.37 -3.29
CA SER A 214 3.88 5.36 -2.21
C SER A 214 4.93 5.22 -1.10
N SER A 215 5.57 4.05 -0.97
CA SER A 215 6.64 3.75 -0.01
C SER A 215 8.06 3.94 -0.58
N LYS A 216 8.18 4.37 -1.84
CA LYS A 216 9.46 4.59 -2.53
C LYS A 216 9.52 6.00 -3.11
N MET A 217 10.73 6.49 -3.31
CA MET A 217 11.01 7.78 -3.95
C MET A 217 11.81 7.58 -5.23
N GLU A 218 11.58 8.46 -6.21
CA GLU A 218 12.37 8.52 -7.44
C GLU A 218 13.74 9.14 -7.12
N VAL A 219 14.79 8.39 -7.41
CA VAL A 219 16.18 8.85 -7.35
C VAL A 219 16.84 8.61 -8.69
N GLU A 220 17.77 9.48 -9.05
CA GLU A 220 18.55 9.34 -10.27
C GLU A 220 19.98 8.92 -9.91
N GLU A 221 20.35 7.69 -10.27
CA GLU A 221 21.72 7.17 -10.10
C GLU A 221 22.28 6.82 -11.46
N ASN A 222 23.47 7.34 -11.78
CA ASN A 222 24.16 7.13 -13.06
C ASN A 222 23.29 7.44 -14.30
N GLY A 223 22.40 8.45 -14.20
CA GLY A 223 21.47 8.84 -15.27
C GLY A 223 20.29 7.88 -15.48
N ILE A 224 20.07 6.94 -14.56
CA ILE A 224 18.92 6.03 -14.55
C ILE A 224 18.01 6.40 -13.38
N LYS A 225 16.75 6.71 -13.69
CA LYS A 225 15.71 6.95 -12.70
C LYS A 225 15.26 5.63 -12.10
N MET A 226 15.34 5.50 -10.79
CA MET A 226 14.96 4.30 -10.06
C MET A 226 14.18 4.62 -8.77
N CYS A 227 13.37 3.67 -8.32
CA CYS A 227 12.59 3.77 -7.11
C CYS A 227 13.36 3.15 -5.93
N LYS A 228 13.78 3.98 -4.98
CA LYS A 228 14.39 3.50 -3.73
C LYS A 228 13.41 3.59 -2.56
N PRO A 229 13.41 2.59 -1.64
CA PRO A 229 12.65 2.67 -0.40
C PRO A 229 12.97 3.95 0.35
N CYS A 230 11.93 4.63 0.85
CA CYS A 230 12.09 5.78 1.72
C CYS A 230 12.60 5.30 3.09
N THR A 231 13.49 6.06 3.75
CA THR A 231 13.99 5.66 5.08
C THR A 231 12.88 5.62 6.12
N ASP A 232 11.89 6.51 5.99
CA ASP A 232 10.69 6.54 6.83
C ASP A 232 9.48 7.00 5.98
N ILE A 233 9.23 8.30 5.90
CA ILE A 233 8.17 8.92 5.11
C ILE A 233 8.78 9.45 3.82
N CYS A 234 8.15 9.16 2.68
CA CYS A 234 8.66 9.58 1.39
C CYS A 234 8.69 11.11 1.27
N PRO A 235 9.75 11.68 0.65
CA PRO A 235 9.88 13.12 0.56
C PRO A 235 8.71 13.75 -0.18
N LYS A 236 7.94 14.58 0.53
CA LYS A 236 6.91 15.44 -0.05
C LYS A 236 7.34 16.88 0.18
N ALA A 237 7.67 17.55 -0.91
CA ALA A 237 7.95 18.97 -0.90
C ALA A 237 6.64 19.76 -0.95
N CYS A 238 6.47 20.71 -0.04
CA CYS A 238 5.30 21.56 0.07
C CYS A 238 5.72 23.02 0.12
N ASP A 239 4.86 23.91 -0.39
CA ASP A 239 5.11 25.35 -0.35
C ASP A 239 5.03 25.85 1.10
N GLY A 240 5.99 26.70 1.48
CA GLY A 240 5.97 27.44 2.74
C GLY A 240 5.21 28.76 2.63
N ILE A 241 5.03 29.42 3.76
CA ILE A 241 4.37 30.73 3.86
C ILE A 241 5.15 31.76 3.02
N GLY A 242 4.43 32.46 2.13
CA GLY A 242 5.00 33.43 1.18
C GLY A 242 5.62 32.79 -0.07
N THR A 243 5.31 31.52 -0.39
CA THR A 243 5.84 30.80 -1.57
C THR A 243 4.71 30.07 -2.31
N GLY A 244 4.76 30.03 -3.64
CA GLY A 244 3.88 29.20 -4.49
C GLY A 244 2.39 29.37 -4.17
N SER A 245 1.73 28.27 -3.84
CA SER A 245 0.30 28.22 -3.46
C SER A 245 -0.05 28.96 -2.15
N LEU A 246 0.96 29.40 -1.40
CA LEU A 246 0.84 30.16 -0.14
C LEU A 246 1.51 31.54 -0.22
N THR A 247 1.69 32.09 -1.42
CA THR A 247 2.32 33.41 -1.63
C THR A 247 1.59 34.54 -0.89
N SER A 248 0.26 34.49 -0.80
CA SER A 248 -0.55 35.50 -0.10
C SER A 248 -0.66 35.27 1.41
N ALA A 249 -0.26 34.10 1.91
CA ALA A 249 -0.37 33.77 3.33
C ALA A 249 0.74 34.47 4.12
N GLN A 250 0.38 35.03 5.28
CA GLN A 250 1.34 35.67 6.21
C GLN A 250 1.71 34.77 7.39
N THR A 251 0.86 33.81 7.73
CA THR A 251 1.03 32.89 8.87
C THR A 251 0.39 31.54 8.53
N VAL A 252 0.84 30.49 9.21
CA VAL A 252 0.09 29.25 9.31
C VAL A 252 -1.18 29.53 10.13
N ASP A 253 -2.33 29.11 9.62
CA ASP A 253 -3.64 29.33 10.23
C ASP A 253 -4.59 28.13 9.97
N SER A 254 -5.79 28.18 10.55
CA SER A 254 -6.78 27.11 10.44
C SER A 254 -7.25 26.82 9.00
N SER A 255 -7.10 27.77 8.07
CA SER A 255 -7.49 27.62 6.67
C SER A 255 -6.44 26.91 5.82
N ASN A 256 -5.15 27.00 6.21
CA ASN A 256 -4.04 26.49 5.40
C ASN A 256 -3.26 25.33 6.03
N ILE A 257 -3.43 25.04 7.33
CA ILE A 257 -2.70 23.98 8.04
C ILE A 257 -2.79 22.59 7.37
N ASP A 258 -3.96 22.25 6.81
CA ASP A 258 -4.19 20.94 6.19
C ASP A 258 -3.39 20.78 4.87
N LYS A 259 -2.87 21.87 4.28
CA LYS A 259 -1.97 21.80 3.12
C LYS A 259 -0.61 21.19 3.48
N PHE A 260 -0.24 21.20 4.76
CA PHE A 260 1.03 20.66 5.25
C PHE A 260 0.98 19.16 5.58
N ILE A 261 -0.15 18.48 5.35
CA ILE A 261 -0.29 17.04 5.63
C ILE A 261 0.75 16.22 4.86
N ASN A 262 1.50 15.39 5.60
CA ASN A 262 2.58 14.51 5.12
C ASN A 262 3.75 15.24 4.44
N CYS A 263 3.93 16.54 4.68
CA CYS A 263 5.04 17.30 4.12
C CYS A 263 6.33 17.04 4.89
N THR A 264 7.36 16.56 4.20
CA THR A 264 8.68 16.33 4.81
C THR A 264 9.65 17.48 4.56
N LYS A 265 9.43 18.26 3.49
CA LYS A 265 10.26 19.40 3.11
C LYS A 265 9.38 20.61 2.85
N ILE A 266 9.69 21.73 3.50
CA ILE A 266 9.01 23.01 3.30
C ILE A 266 9.88 23.92 2.44
N ASN A 267 9.41 24.19 1.23
CA ASN A 267 10.00 25.13 0.29
C ASN A 267 9.54 26.55 0.65
N GLY A 268 10.33 27.25 1.45
CA GLY A 268 10.03 28.59 1.95
C GLY A 268 10.06 28.61 3.47
N ASN A 269 9.10 29.32 4.07
CA ASN A 269 9.14 29.67 5.48
C ASN A 269 7.99 29.00 6.25
N LEU A 270 8.15 28.85 7.56
CA LEU A 270 7.03 28.62 8.47
C LEU A 270 6.94 29.79 9.45
N ILE A 271 5.76 30.39 9.53
CA ILE A 271 5.51 31.61 10.30
C ILE A 271 4.26 31.38 11.14
N PHE A 272 4.37 31.61 12.45
CA PHE A 272 3.27 31.47 13.42
C PHE A 272 3.07 32.80 14.14
N LEU A 273 2.04 33.54 13.73
CA LEU A 273 1.65 34.82 14.31
C LEU A 273 0.43 34.68 15.22
N VAL A 274 0.16 35.72 16.01
CA VAL A 274 -1.00 35.78 16.91
C VAL A 274 -2.31 35.56 16.14
N THR A 275 -2.44 36.16 14.96
CA THR A 275 -3.61 36.01 14.08
C THR A 275 -3.79 34.59 13.54
N GLY A 276 -2.70 33.81 13.42
CA GLY A 276 -2.77 32.42 12.99
C GLY A 276 -3.20 31.47 14.11
N ILE A 277 -2.63 31.66 15.31
CA ILE A 277 -2.88 30.79 16.47
C ILE A 277 -4.22 31.12 17.14
N HIS A 278 -4.49 32.40 17.43
CA HIS A 278 -5.71 32.84 18.10
C HIS A 278 -6.86 33.14 17.14
N GLY A 279 -6.60 33.09 15.83
CA GLY A 279 -7.58 33.40 14.78
C GLY A 279 -7.55 34.88 14.38
N ASP A 280 -8.12 35.14 13.21
CA ASP A 280 -8.26 36.48 12.64
C ASP A 280 -9.75 36.79 12.44
N PRO A 281 -10.37 37.51 13.38
CA PRO A 281 -11.78 37.87 13.28
C PRO A 281 -12.12 38.74 12.07
N TYR A 282 -11.17 39.56 11.58
CA TYR A 282 -11.40 40.45 10.45
C TYR A 282 -11.55 39.67 9.14
N HIS A 283 -10.72 38.64 8.96
CA HIS A 283 -10.77 37.75 7.80
C HIS A 283 -11.61 36.48 8.05
N THR A 284 -12.36 36.41 9.16
CA THR A 284 -13.21 35.27 9.54
C THR A 284 -12.43 33.94 9.62
N ILE A 285 -11.18 33.99 10.06
CA ILE A 285 -10.32 32.82 10.27
C ILE A 285 -10.46 32.38 11.73
N ALA A 286 -10.94 31.15 11.94
CA ALA A 286 -11.05 30.57 13.27
C ALA A 286 -9.66 30.35 13.91
N ALA A 287 -9.62 30.32 15.24
CA ALA A 287 -8.41 29.97 15.99
C ALA A 287 -7.85 28.60 15.56
N MET A 288 -6.53 28.43 15.66
CA MET A 288 -5.86 27.18 15.36
C MET A 288 -6.23 26.12 16.39
N ASP A 289 -6.64 24.94 15.92
CA ASP A 289 -6.71 23.75 16.77
C ASP A 289 -5.28 23.26 17.11
N PRO A 290 -4.87 23.26 18.39
CA PRO A 290 -3.52 22.86 18.77
C PRO A 290 -3.15 21.44 18.34
N GLU A 291 -4.12 20.51 18.25
CA GLU A 291 -3.83 19.14 17.84
C GLU A 291 -3.41 19.04 16.37
N LYS A 292 -3.89 19.96 15.52
CA LYS A 292 -3.52 20.01 14.10
C LYS A 292 -2.05 20.38 13.88
N LEU A 293 -1.40 21.03 14.84
CA LEU A 293 0.04 21.34 14.73
C LEU A 293 0.92 20.07 14.67
N ASN A 294 0.40 18.91 15.09
CA ASN A 294 1.09 17.63 14.95
C ASN A 294 1.34 17.24 13.48
N ILE A 295 0.70 17.88 12.50
CA ILE A 295 0.99 17.71 11.07
C ILE A 295 2.47 17.95 10.77
N PHE A 296 3.09 18.90 11.48
CA PHE A 296 4.50 19.24 11.30
C PHE A 296 5.48 18.18 11.82
N GLN A 297 5.01 17.13 12.52
CA GLN A 297 5.87 16.02 12.95
C GLN A 297 6.55 15.33 11.76
N THR A 298 5.99 15.42 10.56
CA THR A 298 6.59 14.83 9.36
C THR A 298 7.71 15.67 8.76
N VAL A 299 7.82 16.96 9.13
CA VAL A 299 8.78 17.91 8.56
C VAL A 299 10.20 17.60 9.03
N ARG A 300 11.11 17.51 8.06
CA ARG A 300 12.56 17.29 8.25
C ARG A 300 13.40 18.47 7.82
N GLU A 301 12.94 19.26 6.85
CA GLU A 301 13.71 20.38 6.30
C GLU A 301 12.79 21.58 6.07
N ILE A 302 13.25 22.76 6.52
CA ILE A 302 12.68 24.06 6.17
C ILE A 302 13.74 24.82 5.40
N THR A 303 13.50 25.15 4.12
CA THR A 303 14.55 25.77 3.29
C THR A 303 14.80 27.24 3.63
N GLY A 304 13.77 27.96 4.09
CA GLY A 304 13.82 29.36 4.52
C GLY A 304 14.03 29.49 6.02
N PHE A 305 13.15 30.21 6.70
CA PHE A 305 13.22 30.45 8.16
C PHE A 305 12.00 29.91 8.92
N LEU A 306 12.18 29.70 10.23
CA LEU A 306 11.13 29.38 11.20
C LEU A 306 10.90 30.57 12.13
N ASN A 307 9.72 31.15 12.10
CA ASN A 307 9.34 32.32 12.90
C ASN A 307 8.13 32.02 13.78
N ILE A 308 8.33 32.00 15.10
CA ILE A 308 7.32 31.68 16.12
C ILE A 308 7.13 32.91 17.02
N GLN A 309 6.06 33.65 16.77
CA GLN A 309 5.63 34.80 17.59
C GLN A 309 4.37 34.52 18.40
N SER A 310 3.69 33.41 18.12
CA SER A 310 2.57 32.92 18.92
C SER A 310 2.57 31.39 18.92
N TRP A 311 2.17 30.81 20.05
CA TRP A 311 2.06 29.36 20.26
C TRP A 311 0.92 29.06 21.23
N PRO A 312 0.20 27.93 21.08
CA PRO A 312 -0.89 27.58 21.99
C PRO A 312 -0.42 27.46 23.45
N GLN A 313 -1.18 28.02 24.39
CA GLN A 313 -0.82 28.04 25.81
C GLN A 313 -0.76 26.65 26.46
N ASN A 314 -1.47 25.67 25.90
CA ASN A 314 -1.47 24.29 26.40
C ASN A 314 -0.24 23.48 25.93
N MET A 315 0.60 24.05 25.05
CA MET A 315 1.78 23.38 24.52
C MET A 315 3.05 23.97 25.14
N THR A 316 3.77 23.16 25.89
CA THR A 316 4.96 23.56 26.67
C THR A 316 6.28 23.50 25.91
N ASP A 317 6.26 23.14 24.64
CA ASP A 317 7.43 22.90 23.81
C ASP A 317 7.08 22.84 22.31
N PHE A 318 8.09 22.63 21.47
CA PHE A 318 7.96 22.51 20.01
C PHE A 318 8.18 21.08 19.50
N ARG A 319 7.79 20.04 20.26
CA ARG A 319 7.95 18.62 19.85
C ARG A 319 7.28 18.27 18.53
N VAL A 320 6.33 19.08 18.06
CA VAL A 320 5.78 18.96 16.70
C VAL A 320 6.86 19.09 15.62
N PHE A 321 8.00 19.69 15.92
CA PHE A 321 9.18 19.76 15.05
C PHE A 321 10.31 18.80 15.49
N SER A 322 10.00 17.74 16.23
CA SER A 322 11.01 16.76 16.71
C SER A 322 11.80 16.08 15.58
N ASN A 323 11.24 15.97 14.37
CA ASN A 323 11.89 15.42 13.19
C ASN A 323 12.61 16.46 12.32
N LEU A 324 12.56 17.76 12.67
CA LEU A 324 13.21 18.81 11.91
C LEU A 324 14.73 18.67 12.04
N VAL A 325 15.41 18.37 10.94
CA VAL A 325 16.87 18.18 10.88
C VAL A 325 17.60 19.45 10.48
N THR A 326 17.03 20.20 9.52
CA THR A 326 17.72 21.32 8.89
C THR A 326 16.82 22.54 8.74
N ILE A 327 17.34 23.71 9.14
CA ILE A 327 16.82 25.02 8.75
C ILE A 327 17.82 25.64 7.77
N GLY A 328 17.39 25.87 6.54
CA GLY A 328 18.26 26.26 5.43
C GLY A 328 18.66 27.73 5.46
N GLY A 329 17.78 28.64 5.88
CA GLY A 329 18.07 30.08 5.88
C GLY A 329 18.29 30.67 4.48
N ARG A 330 17.75 30.06 3.41
CA ARG A 330 17.81 30.62 2.04
C ARG A 330 17.03 31.93 1.92
N ALA A 331 16.02 32.09 2.77
CA ALA A 331 15.31 33.33 3.04
C ALA A 331 15.44 33.62 4.54
N LEU A 332 15.54 34.91 4.90
CA LEU A 332 15.77 35.37 6.27
C LEU A 332 14.75 36.43 6.66
N TYR A 333 14.23 36.38 7.89
CA TYR A 333 13.41 37.43 8.47
C TYR A 333 14.29 38.42 9.21
N SER A 334 14.55 39.60 8.64
CA SER A 334 15.46 40.60 9.23
C SER A 334 16.84 40.02 9.61
N GLY A 335 17.37 39.12 8.77
CA GLY A 335 18.64 38.42 9.00
C GLY A 335 18.56 37.17 9.90
N LEU A 336 17.35 36.78 10.34
CA LEU A 336 17.12 35.63 11.21
C LEU A 336 16.63 34.41 10.42
N SER A 337 17.10 33.22 10.78
CA SER A 337 16.58 31.94 10.29
C SER A 337 15.76 31.18 11.33
N LEU A 338 15.92 31.50 12.61
CA LEU A 338 15.10 31.01 13.71
C LEU A 338 14.73 32.16 14.65
N LEU A 339 13.43 32.39 14.85
CA LEU A 339 12.88 33.40 15.74
C LEU A 339 11.85 32.77 16.68
N ILE A 340 12.05 32.91 18.00
CA ILE A 340 11.13 32.47 19.06
C ILE A 340 10.98 33.61 20.07
N LEU A 341 9.84 34.29 20.04
CA LEU A 341 9.66 35.56 20.75
C LEU A 341 8.38 35.53 21.59
N LYS A 342 8.47 35.94 22.88
CA LYS A 342 7.32 36.20 23.77
C LYS A 342 6.41 34.99 24.07
N GLN A 343 6.94 33.77 24.04
CA GLN A 343 6.18 32.57 24.38
C GLN A 343 6.21 32.30 25.89
N GLN A 344 5.09 32.50 26.58
CA GLN A 344 5.01 32.36 28.04
C GLN A 344 4.82 30.91 28.51
N ALA A 345 4.17 30.06 27.70
CA ALA A 345 3.83 28.70 28.10
C ALA A 345 4.97 27.69 27.92
N ILE A 346 5.95 27.99 27.07
CA ILE A 346 7.02 27.04 26.74
C ILE A 346 8.04 26.95 27.87
N THR A 347 8.47 25.71 28.16
CA THR A 347 9.47 25.40 29.19
C THR A 347 10.73 24.74 28.60
N SER A 348 10.64 24.18 27.40
CA SER A 348 11.76 23.59 26.65
C SER A 348 11.54 23.73 25.13
N LEU A 349 12.57 23.50 24.32
CA LEU A 349 12.47 23.63 22.85
C LEU A 349 12.07 22.32 22.18
N GLN A 350 12.73 21.21 22.55
CA GLN A 350 12.52 19.86 22.01
C GLN A 350 12.68 19.70 20.48
N PHE A 351 13.62 20.43 19.87
CA PHE A 351 14.06 20.22 18.48
C PHE A 351 15.01 19.02 18.35
N GLN A 352 14.54 17.83 18.77
CA GLN A 352 15.34 16.61 18.92
C GLN A 352 16.28 16.31 17.74
N SER A 353 15.80 16.39 16.50
CA SER A 353 16.59 16.01 15.32
C SER A 353 17.40 17.15 14.71
N LEU A 354 17.31 18.37 15.24
CA LEU A 354 17.90 19.55 14.61
C LEU A 354 19.42 19.49 14.71
N LYS A 355 20.06 19.36 13.54
CA LYS A 355 21.51 19.22 13.41
C LYS A 355 22.17 20.41 12.72
N GLN A 356 21.41 21.16 11.92
CA GLN A 356 22.00 22.20 11.08
C GLN A 356 21.09 23.42 10.90
N ILE A 357 21.67 24.60 11.08
CA ILE A 357 21.11 25.91 10.71
C ILE A 357 22.09 26.55 9.73
N SER A 358 21.79 26.42 8.43
CA SER A 358 22.78 26.63 7.37
C SER A 358 23.15 28.09 7.15
N ALA A 359 22.19 29.00 7.33
CA ALA A 359 22.38 30.44 7.24
C ALA A 359 21.43 31.16 8.20
N GLY A 360 21.69 32.46 8.44
CA GLY A 360 20.87 33.31 9.31
C GLY A 360 21.19 33.19 10.80
N ASN A 361 20.82 34.23 11.53
CA ASN A 361 21.01 34.33 12.97
C ASN A 361 19.82 33.72 13.74
N ILE A 362 20.04 33.46 15.02
CA ILE A 362 19.02 32.94 15.94
C ILE A 362 18.59 34.02 16.91
N TYR A 363 17.29 34.15 17.15
CA TYR A 363 16.72 35.12 18.08
C TYR A 363 15.70 34.43 19.00
N ILE A 364 16.02 34.29 20.29
CA ILE A 364 15.18 33.62 21.28
C ILE A 364 15.03 34.54 22.50
N THR A 365 13.93 35.30 22.59
CA THR A 365 13.78 36.32 23.64
C THR A 365 12.38 36.40 24.24
N ASP A 366 12.33 36.93 25.47
CA ASP A 366 11.09 37.19 26.22
C ASP A 366 10.24 35.93 26.52
N ASN A 367 10.86 34.74 26.56
CA ASN A 367 10.20 33.48 26.90
C ASN A 367 10.45 33.17 28.38
N THR A 368 9.62 33.73 29.26
CA THR A 368 9.89 33.84 30.72
C THR A 368 10.03 32.50 31.45
N ASN A 369 9.43 31.43 30.93
CA ASN A 369 9.47 30.08 31.51
C ASN A 369 10.43 29.12 30.79
N LEU A 370 11.07 29.55 29.69
CA LEU A 370 11.91 28.70 28.86
C LEU A 370 13.24 28.37 29.57
N CYS A 371 13.54 27.09 29.73
CA CYS A 371 14.83 26.55 30.18
C CYS A 371 15.54 25.80 29.05
N TYR A 372 16.73 25.24 29.35
CA TYR A 372 17.59 24.44 28.45
C TYR A 372 18.24 25.19 27.28
N TYR A 373 17.68 26.32 26.83
CA TYR A 373 18.26 27.13 25.74
C TYR A 373 19.74 27.52 25.96
N HIS A 374 20.15 27.63 27.23
CA HIS A 374 21.48 28.07 27.65
C HIS A 374 22.50 26.92 27.71
N THR A 375 22.07 25.66 27.62
CA THR A 375 22.98 24.51 27.63
C THR A 375 23.49 24.18 26.23
N ILE A 376 22.75 24.60 25.20
CA ILE A 376 22.98 24.26 23.80
C ILE A 376 24.21 24.99 23.27
N ASN A 377 25.15 24.22 22.73
CA ASN A 377 26.26 24.76 21.95
C ASN A 377 25.80 25.16 20.54
N TRP A 378 25.19 26.34 20.40
CA TRP A 378 24.65 26.81 19.12
C TRP A 378 25.66 26.87 17.97
N THR A 379 26.95 27.04 18.28
CA THR A 379 28.01 27.10 17.27
C THR A 379 28.18 25.79 16.52
N SER A 380 27.85 24.65 17.13
CA SER A 380 27.91 23.34 16.45
C SER A 380 26.82 23.14 15.40
N LEU A 381 25.76 23.95 15.44
CA LEU A 381 24.65 23.89 14.48
C LEU A 381 24.88 24.82 13.27
N PHE A 382 25.79 25.79 13.39
CA PHE A 382 26.05 26.77 12.34
C PHE A 382 26.96 26.21 11.26
N SER A 383 26.65 26.56 10.01
CA SER A 383 27.52 26.23 8.87
C SER A 383 28.51 27.34 8.54
N THR A 384 28.26 28.57 9.02
CA THR A 384 29.14 29.72 8.78
C THR A 384 29.53 30.42 10.07
N PRO A 385 30.79 30.91 10.20
CA PRO A 385 31.28 31.53 11.44
C PRO A 385 30.65 32.90 11.74
N ASN A 386 29.97 33.51 10.76
CA ASN A 386 29.37 34.84 10.90
C ASN A 386 28.00 34.81 11.58
N GLN A 387 27.41 33.62 11.80
CA GLN A 387 26.12 33.47 12.44
C GLN A 387 26.21 33.79 13.94
N LYS A 388 25.19 34.46 14.46
CA LYS A 388 25.11 34.89 15.86
C LYS A 388 23.80 34.48 16.50
N THR A 389 23.83 34.36 17.82
CA THR A 389 22.67 34.12 18.67
C THR A 389 22.34 35.37 19.49
N VAL A 390 21.08 35.78 19.49
CA VAL A 390 20.56 36.82 20.40
C VAL A 390 19.56 36.17 21.34
N ILE A 391 20.01 35.93 22.58
CA ILE A 391 19.24 35.19 23.58
C ILE A 391 19.24 35.98 24.88
N HIS A 392 18.10 36.54 25.27
CA HIS A 392 17.95 37.35 26.47
C HIS A 392 16.48 37.40 26.93
N HIS A 393 16.24 37.84 28.17
CA HIS A 393 14.90 37.89 28.79
C HIS A 393 14.13 36.55 28.80
N ASN A 394 14.84 35.42 28.79
CA ASN A 394 14.26 34.12 29.10
C ASN A 394 14.45 33.81 30.59
N LYS A 395 14.01 32.63 31.05
CA LYS A 395 14.26 32.21 32.43
C LYS A 395 15.77 32.16 32.71
N LYS A 396 16.18 32.67 33.88
CA LYS A 396 17.59 32.72 34.26
C LYS A 396 18.16 31.29 34.43
N PRO A 397 19.38 30.99 33.93
CA PRO A 397 19.99 29.67 34.05
C PRO A 397 20.08 29.13 35.49
N GLU A 398 20.33 30.01 36.46
CA GLU A 398 20.45 29.65 37.87
C GLU A 398 19.12 29.15 38.42
N ASN A 399 18.00 29.80 38.03
CA ASN A 399 16.66 29.38 38.43
C ASN A 399 16.26 28.05 37.77
N CYS A 400 16.62 27.85 36.49
CA CYS A 400 16.40 26.57 35.81
C CYS A 400 17.13 25.43 36.55
N THR A 401 18.39 25.67 36.93
CA THR A 401 19.21 24.68 37.65
C THR A 401 18.66 24.40 39.04
N ALA A 402 18.23 25.42 39.78
CA ALA A 402 17.61 25.28 41.10
C ALA A 402 16.29 24.46 41.06
N GLU A 403 15.55 24.54 39.96
CA GLU A 403 14.33 23.74 39.73
C GLU A 403 14.61 22.34 39.14
N GLY A 404 15.87 21.94 39.02
CA GLY A 404 16.25 20.64 38.43
C GLY A 404 16.01 20.53 36.93
N LYS A 405 15.84 21.65 36.21
CA LYS A 405 15.70 21.68 34.75
C LYS A 405 17.07 21.64 34.08
N VAL A 406 17.75 20.50 34.23
CA VAL A 406 19.11 20.24 33.73
C VAL A 406 19.12 19.10 32.72
N CYS A 407 20.13 19.07 31.85
CA CYS A 407 20.29 17.99 30.87
C CYS A 407 20.46 16.63 31.56
N ASN A 408 20.06 15.57 30.86
CA ASN A 408 20.27 14.20 31.33
C ASN A 408 21.77 13.90 31.48
N ASN A 409 22.14 13.05 32.43
CA ASN A 409 23.53 12.68 32.72
C ASN A 409 24.23 11.94 31.56
N LEU A 410 23.46 11.36 30.63
CA LEU A 410 23.94 10.71 29.41
C LEU A 410 24.20 11.71 28.26
N CYS A 411 23.82 12.97 28.41
CA CYS A 411 24.15 14.02 27.43
C CYS A 411 25.62 14.44 27.57
N SER A 412 26.24 14.81 26.46
CA SER A 412 27.57 15.42 26.44
C SER A 412 27.52 16.88 26.93
N SER A 413 28.67 17.55 26.88
CA SER A 413 28.78 19.00 27.14
C SER A 413 28.15 19.88 26.05
N ASP A 414 27.70 19.30 24.92
CA ASP A 414 27.06 20.07 23.84
C ASP A 414 25.65 20.54 24.21
N GLY A 415 25.07 20.01 25.28
CA GLY A 415 23.78 20.42 25.82
C GLY A 415 22.61 19.56 25.36
N CYS A 416 21.40 20.08 25.56
CA CYS A 416 20.16 19.36 25.29
C CYS A 416 19.01 20.31 24.95
N TRP A 417 18.03 19.80 24.19
CA TRP A 417 16.83 20.52 23.77
C TRP A 417 15.73 20.57 24.84
N GLY A 418 15.84 19.73 25.87
CA GLY A 418 14.85 19.51 26.92
C GLY A 418 15.29 18.41 27.88
N PRO A 419 14.40 17.96 28.78
CA PRO A 419 14.68 16.84 29.68
C PRO A 419 14.69 15.50 28.93
N GLY A 420 15.42 14.53 29.47
CA GLY A 420 15.43 13.15 28.96
C GLY A 420 16.67 12.80 28.12
N PRO A 421 17.01 11.51 28.02
CA PRO A 421 18.18 11.03 27.28
C PRO A 421 18.00 11.10 25.74
N ASP A 422 16.80 11.35 25.26
CA ASP A 422 16.44 11.47 23.84
C ASP A 422 16.52 12.93 23.35
N GLN A 423 16.77 13.89 24.23
CA GLN A 423 16.85 15.33 23.91
C GLN A 423 18.29 15.86 23.89
N CYS A 424 19.31 15.01 24.05
CA CYS A 424 20.71 15.41 23.99
C CYS A 424 21.11 15.86 22.57
N LEU A 425 22.00 16.85 22.45
CA LEU A 425 22.61 17.20 21.15
C LEU A 425 23.56 16.10 20.67
N SER A 426 24.34 15.55 21.60
CA SER A 426 25.20 14.39 21.37
C SER A 426 25.30 13.56 22.65
N CYS A 427 25.50 12.25 22.50
CA CYS A 427 25.56 11.32 23.62
C CYS A 427 26.97 11.26 24.22
N LYS A 428 27.05 11.19 25.54
CA LYS A 428 28.32 11.05 26.28
C LYS A 428 28.97 9.68 26.08
N ARG A 429 28.15 8.62 25.95
CA ARG A 429 28.59 7.23 25.76
C ARG A 429 28.09 6.69 24.43
N PHE A 430 26.95 6.01 24.42
CA PHE A 430 26.39 5.39 23.23
C PHE A 430 25.01 5.96 22.87
N SER A 431 24.60 5.73 21.63
CA SER A 431 23.24 6.02 21.15
C SER A 431 22.58 4.78 20.57
N ARG A 432 21.30 4.58 20.92
CA ARG A 432 20.41 3.62 20.26
C ARG A 432 19.30 4.43 19.60
N GLY A 433 19.32 4.48 18.27
CA GLY A 433 18.46 5.39 17.51
C GLY A 433 18.70 6.84 17.90
N ARG A 434 17.73 7.46 18.59
CA ARG A 434 17.78 8.87 19.05
C ARG A 434 18.00 9.03 20.55
N THR A 435 18.13 7.93 21.28
CA THR A 435 18.22 7.95 22.73
C THR A 435 19.65 7.64 23.16
N CYS A 436 20.20 8.47 24.03
CA CYS A 436 21.49 8.21 24.66
C CYS A 436 21.35 7.09 25.70
N ILE A 437 22.29 6.15 25.69
CA ILE A 437 22.30 4.99 26.58
C ILE A 437 23.72 4.74 27.13
N GLU A 438 23.78 3.98 28.23
CA GLU A 438 25.03 3.75 28.96
C GLU A 438 25.93 2.70 28.28
N SER A 439 25.32 1.67 27.65
CA SER A 439 26.00 0.57 26.97
C SER A 439 25.07 -0.08 25.93
N CYS A 440 25.65 -0.61 24.85
CA CYS A 440 24.93 -1.46 23.89
C CYS A 440 24.65 -2.86 24.46
N ASN A 441 23.70 -3.57 23.87
CA ASN A 441 23.31 -4.95 24.18
C ASN A 441 24.32 -5.96 23.62
N LEU A 442 25.57 -5.90 24.07
CA LEU A 442 26.67 -6.72 23.54
C LEU A 442 26.57 -8.19 23.98
N TYR A 443 26.18 -8.41 25.23
CA TYR A 443 26.18 -9.73 25.89
C TYR A 443 24.77 -10.18 26.32
N ASP A 444 23.88 -9.24 26.55
CA ASP A 444 22.52 -9.42 27.05
C ASP A 444 21.52 -8.57 26.26
N GLY A 445 20.23 -8.77 26.51
CA GLY A 445 19.15 -8.05 25.82
C GLY A 445 18.39 -8.91 24.80
N GLU A 446 17.16 -8.46 24.50
CA GLU A 446 16.26 -9.14 23.57
C GLU A 446 16.79 -9.11 22.13
N PHE A 447 17.37 -7.99 21.71
CA PHE A 447 18.06 -7.82 20.45
C PHE A 447 19.53 -7.53 20.75
N ARG A 448 20.41 -8.38 20.19
CA ARG A 448 21.86 -8.26 20.37
C ARG A 448 22.40 -7.22 19.42
N GLU A 449 23.37 -6.47 19.91
CA GLU A 449 23.96 -5.34 19.21
C GLU A 449 25.47 -5.47 19.15
N PHE A 450 26.07 -4.74 18.21
CA PHE A 450 27.48 -4.41 18.23
C PHE A 450 27.65 -2.88 18.25
N ALA A 451 28.80 -2.41 18.72
CA ALA A 451 29.10 -0.98 18.77
C ALA A 451 29.85 -0.55 17.49
N ASN A 452 29.22 0.27 16.66
CA ASN A 452 29.87 0.96 15.55
C ASN A 452 30.27 2.36 15.99
N GLY A 453 31.47 2.49 16.58
CA GLY A 453 31.88 3.71 17.27
C GLY A 453 31.01 3.95 18.51
N SER A 454 30.28 5.06 18.54
CA SER A 454 29.33 5.40 19.63
C SER A 454 27.88 5.01 19.33
N VAL A 455 27.61 4.32 18.23
CA VAL A 455 26.24 3.94 17.83
C VAL A 455 26.05 2.44 18.03
N CYS A 456 25.00 2.07 18.76
CA CYS A 456 24.59 0.68 18.91
C CYS A 456 23.76 0.26 17.70
N VAL A 457 24.20 -0.80 17.03
CA VAL A 457 23.55 -1.33 15.82
C VAL A 457 23.20 -2.78 16.09
N GLU A 458 21.98 -3.17 15.73
CA GLU A 458 21.50 -4.55 15.90
C GLU A 458 22.28 -5.52 15.00
N CYS A 459 22.52 -6.72 15.52
CA CYS A 459 23.06 -7.84 14.76
C CYS A 459 22.06 -8.32 13.70
N ASP A 460 22.56 -9.00 12.67
CA ASP A 460 21.69 -9.62 11.67
C ASP A 460 20.75 -10.66 12.31
N PRO A 461 19.47 -10.74 11.91
CA PRO A 461 18.53 -11.73 12.44
C PRO A 461 18.97 -13.20 12.28
N GLN A 462 19.90 -13.48 11.36
CA GLN A 462 20.47 -14.82 11.16
C GLN A 462 21.61 -15.14 12.15
N CYS A 463 22.04 -14.21 13.00
CA CYS A 463 23.02 -14.48 14.04
C CYS A 463 22.38 -15.14 15.27
N GLU A 464 22.92 -16.27 15.71
CA GLU A 464 22.48 -16.94 16.93
C GLU A 464 22.85 -16.10 18.17
N LYS A 465 21.91 -15.95 19.11
CA LYS A 465 22.17 -15.26 20.37
C LYS A 465 23.17 -16.07 21.19
N MET A 466 24.32 -15.48 21.50
CA MET A 466 25.39 -16.19 22.22
C MET A 466 25.25 -15.97 23.73
N GLU A 467 25.43 -17.01 24.54
CA GLU A 467 25.45 -16.87 26.01
C GLU A 467 26.90 -16.74 26.52
N ASP A 468 27.10 -16.70 27.84
CA ASP A 468 28.40 -16.70 28.51
C ASP A 468 29.36 -15.53 28.18
N ASN A 469 28.86 -14.29 28.17
CA ASN A 469 29.64 -13.08 27.87
C ASN A 469 30.32 -13.11 26.49
N MET A 470 29.80 -13.90 25.54
CA MET A 470 30.27 -13.88 24.17
C MET A 470 29.42 -12.96 23.30
N ILE A 471 30.07 -12.24 22.40
CA ILE A 471 29.39 -11.35 21.46
C ILE A 471 28.65 -12.15 20.37
N THR A 472 27.47 -11.68 19.96
CA THR A 472 26.68 -12.32 18.91
C THR A 472 27.15 -11.98 17.50
N CYS A 473 27.58 -10.74 17.29
CA CYS A 473 28.13 -10.28 16.03
C CYS A 473 29.23 -9.24 16.28
N TYR A 474 30.07 -9.05 15.27
CA TYR A 474 31.19 -8.08 15.30
C TYR A 474 31.09 -7.02 14.18
N GLY A 475 29.98 -7.01 13.45
CA GLY A 475 29.72 -6.11 12.33
C GLY A 475 28.29 -6.26 11.79
N PRO A 476 27.90 -5.42 10.81
CA PRO A 476 26.59 -5.51 10.19
C PRO A 476 26.54 -6.63 9.14
N GLY A 477 25.37 -7.27 9.01
CA GLY A 477 25.12 -8.27 7.98
C GLY A 477 25.38 -9.71 8.41
N PRO A 478 24.97 -10.69 7.56
CA PRO A 478 24.94 -12.11 7.92
C PRO A 478 26.31 -12.80 7.91
N ASP A 479 27.36 -12.15 7.42
CA ASP A 479 28.75 -12.63 7.40
C ASP A 479 29.51 -12.32 8.70
N HIS A 480 29.01 -11.39 9.51
CA HIS A 480 29.63 -10.93 10.74
C HIS A 480 29.05 -11.58 12.00
N CYS A 481 28.36 -12.71 11.86
CA CYS A 481 27.85 -13.49 12.98
C CYS A 481 28.96 -14.33 13.62
N THR A 482 28.93 -14.46 14.95
CA THR A 482 29.77 -15.44 15.66
C THR A 482 29.34 -16.87 15.35
N LYS A 483 28.03 -17.11 15.23
CA LYS A 483 27.43 -18.40 14.87
C LYS A 483 26.10 -18.16 14.15
N CYS A 484 25.81 -18.97 13.15
CA CYS A 484 24.56 -18.89 12.38
C CYS A 484 23.41 -19.58 13.10
N PHE A 485 22.24 -18.94 13.13
CA PHE A 485 21.02 -19.46 13.75
C PHE A 485 20.39 -20.60 12.94
N HIS A 486 20.40 -20.51 11.60
CA HIS A 486 19.86 -21.53 10.69
C HIS A 486 20.96 -22.28 9.93
N PHE A 487 21.31 -21.82 8.73
CA PHE A 487 22.30 -22.44 7.87
C PHE A 487 23.41 -21.44 7.51
N LYS A 488 24.51 -21.95 6.96
CA LYS A 488 25.63 -21.15 6.51
C LYS A 488 25.94 -21.42 5.04
N ASP A 489 25.84 -20.40 4.21
CA ASP A 489 26.17 -20.46 2.78
C ASP A 489 27.45 -19.68 2.50
N GLY A 490 28.57 -20.40 2.43
CA GLY A 490 29.90 -19.77 2.37
C GLY A 490 30.18 -18.98 3.65
N PRO A 491 30.46 -17.67 3.58
CA PRO A 491 30.64 -16.84 4.77
C PRO A 491 29.32 -16.37 5.41
N ASN A 492 28.18 -16.43 4.69
CA ASN A 492 26.94 -15.78 5.11
C ASN A 492 26.00 -16.74 5.85
N CYS A 493 25.42 -16.29 6.96
CA CYS A 493 24.29 -16.98 7.61
C CYS A 493 22.99 -16.77 6.83
N VAL A 494 22.26 -17.85 6.52
CA VAL A 494 21.04 -17.81 5.69
C VAL A 494 19.92 -18.62 6.33
N GLU A 495 18.67 -18.19 6.12
CA GLU A 495 17.48 -18.88 6.63
C GLU A 495 17.27 -20.26 5.97
N LYS A 496 17.60 -20.36 4.68
CA LYS A 496 17.56 -21.59 3.88
C LYS A 496 18.70 -21.59 2.87
N CYS A 497 19.26 -22.76 2.59
CA CYS A 497 20.20 -22.91 1.47
C CYS A 497 19.56 -22.50 0.13
N PRO A 498 20.33 -21.93 -0.81
CA PRO A 498 19.86 -21.57 -2.15
C PRO A 498 19.08 -22.69 -2.84
N ASP A 499 17.80 -22.43 -3.14
CA ASP A 499 16.89 -23.40 -3.74
C ASP A 499 16.18 -22.76 -4.93
N GLY A 500 16.77 -22.92 -6.12
CA GLY A 500 16.26 -22.35 -7.36
C GLY A 500 16.61 -20.87 -7.57
N LEU A 501 17.71 -20.38 -7.00
CA LEU A 501 18.20 -19.02 -7.26
C LEU A 501 18.73 -18.92 -8.69
N GLN A 502 18.47 -17.80 -9.36
CA GLN A 502 19.00 -17.56 -10.70
C GLN A 502 20.53 -17.34 -10.63
N GLY A 503 21.30 -18.28 -11.16
CA GLY A 503 22.73 -18.13 -11.44
C GLY A 503 22.97 -17.57 -12.84
N ALA A 504 24.24 -17.33 -13.18
CA ALA A 504 24.62 -16.72 -14.45
C ALA A 504 24.22 -17.55 -15.68
N ASN A 505 24.32 -18.88 -15.56
CA ASN A 505 24.05 -19.81 -16.66
C ASN A 505 22.91 -20.79 -16.36
N SER A 506 22.62 -21.07 -15.08
CA SER A 506 21.61 -22.03 -14.65
C SER A 506 21.04 -21.65 -13.29
N PHE A 507 19.93 -22.29 -12.90
CA PHE A 507 19.48 -22.24 -11.52
C PHE A 507 20.50 -22.88 -10.59
N ILE A 508 20.64 -22.30 -9.40
CA ILE A 508 21.53 -22.75 -8.34
C ILE A 508 20.69 -23.45 -7.28
N PHE A 509 21.07 -24.69 -7.01
CA PHE A 509 20.50 -25.51 -5.95
C PHE A 509 21.63 -25.95 -5.02
N LYS A 510 21.39 -25.82 -3.72
CA LYS A 510 22.27 -26.27 -2.66
C LYS A 510 21.48 -27.07 -1.63
N TYR A 511 22.14 -28.04 -1.02
CA TYR A 511 21.61 -28.80 0.11
C TYR A 511 22.41 -28.48 1.38
N ALA A 512 21.81 -28.70 2.55
CA ALA A 512 22.49 -28.55 3.83
C ALA A 512 23.08 -29.90 4.28
N ASP A 513 24.29 -29.89 4.80
CA ASP A 513 24.88 -31.06 5.47
C ASP A 513 24.46 -31.16 6.96
N GLU A 514 25.07 -32.10 7.69
CA GLU A 514 24.80 -32.32 9.11
C GLU A 514 25.24 -31.14 10.00
N ASP A 515 26.25 -30.37 9.55
CA ASP A 515 26.76 -29.18 10.22
C ASP A 515 25.97 -27.90 9.86
N ARG A 516 24.94 -28.03 9.01
CA ARG A 516 24.10 -26.94 8.48
C ARG A 516 24.85 -25.99 7.54
N GLU A 517 25.89 -26.46 6.89
CA GLU A 517 26.58 -25.75 5.81
C GLU A 517 25.98 -26.11 4.44
N CYS A 518 25.85 -25.11 3.57
CA CYS A 518 25.21 -25.25 2.25
C CYS A 518 26.23 -25.65 1.17
N HIS A 519 26.00 -26.81 0.56
CA HIS A 519 26.85 -27.37 -0.49
C HIS A 519 26.11 -27.47 -1.83
N PRO A 520 26.81 -27.32 -2.98
CA PRO A 520 26.19 -27.39 -4.30
C PRO A 520 25.62 -28.77 -4.60
N CYS A 521 24.43 -28.81 -5.23
CA CYS A 521 23.87 -30.01 -5.80
C CYS A 521 24.69 -30.53 -7.00
N HIS A 522 24.51 -31.80 -7.34
CA HIS A 522 25.05 -32.35 -8.59
C HIS A 522 24.52 -31.55 -9.81
N PRO A 523 25.34 -31.24 -10.84
CA PRO A 523 24.95 -30.36 -11.96
C PRO A 523 23.69 -30.80 -12.74
N ASN A 524 23.36 -32.08 -12.72
CA ASN A 524 22.18 -32.64 -13.39
C ASN A 524 20.88 -32.50 -12.55
N CYS A 525 20.95 -32.08 -11.28
CA CYS A 525 19.78 -31.88 -10.44
C CYS A 525 19.13 -30.52 -10.75
N THR A 526 18.37 -30.43 -11.84
CA THR A 526 17.75 -29.17 -12.29
C THR A 526 16.51 -28.76 -11.48
N GLN A 527 16.09 -29.57 -10.51
CA GLN A 527 14.90 -29.34 -9.66
C GLN A 527 15.24 -29.42 -8.15
N GLY A 528 16.52 -29.34 -7.79
CA GLY A 528 16.98 -29.45 -6.41
C GLY A 528 17.53 -30.84 -6.04
N CYS A 529 18.13 -30.92 -4.85
CA CYS A 529 18.70 -32.15 -4.31
C CYS A 529 18.61 -32.18 -2.78
N ILE A 530 18.79 -33.37 -2.21
CA ILE A 530 18.94 -33.57 -0.75
C ILE A 530 20.37 -33.94 -0.34
N GLY A 531 21.27 -34.07 -1.31
CA GLY A 531 22.63 -34.56 -1.13
C GLY A 531 23.50 -34.34 -2.36
N PRO A 532 24.79 -34.70 -2.31
CA PRO A 532 25.76 -34.36 -3.35
C PRO A 532 25.67 -35.25 -4.60
N ARG A 533 24.99 -36.41 -4.54
CA ARG A 533 25.02 -37.39 -5.62
C ARG A 533 23.83 -37.23 -6.56
N ILE A 534 23.95 -37.83 -7.74
CA ILE A 534 22.85 -37.86 -8.74
C ILE A 534 21.61 -38.58 -8.22
N GLU A 535 21.78 -39.58 -7.35
CA GLU A 535 20.70 -40.31 -6.68
C GLU A 535 19.90 -39.44 -5.69
N ASP A 536 20.51 -38.34 -5.24
CA ASP A 536 19.90 -37.38 -4.32
C ASP A 536 19.13 -36.27 -5.04
N CYS A 537 19.06 -36.29 -6.38
CA CYS A 537 18.28 -35.31 -7.14
C CYS A 537 16.78 -35.48 -6.89
N ILE A 538 16.12 -34.38 -6.54
CA ILE A 538 14.66 -34.32 -6.42
C ILE A 538 14.06 -34.39 -7.84
N GLY A 539 13.07 -35.26 -8.05
CA GLY A 539 12.42 -35.45 -9.35
C GLY A 539 13.08 -36.47 -10.30
N LEU A 540 14.20 -37.10 -9.92
CA LEU A 540 14.76 -38.20 -10.71
C LEU A 540 14.00 -39.54 -10.52
N MET A 541 13.09 -39.61 -9.54
CA MET A 541 12.26 -40.79 -9.26
C MET A 541 11.06 -41.01 -10.20
N ASP A 542 10.94 -40.28 -11.32
CA ASP A 542 9.91 -40.54 -12.36
C ASP A 542 10.45 -41.28 -13.60
N ARG A 543 11.67 -41.81 -13.57
CA ARG A 543 12.14 -42.76 -14.60
C ARG A 543 12.32 -44.16 -14.03
N CYS A 544 11.19 -44.84 -13.81
CA CYS A 544 11.16 -46.29 -13.70
C CYS A 544 11.80 -46.92 -14.96
N ARG A 545 12.96 -47.57 -14.80
CA ARG A 545 13.51 -48.49 -15.81
C ARG A 545 12.86 -49.86 -15.63
N GLY A 546 11.83 -50.16 -16.42
CA GLY A 546 11.24 -51.51 -16.52
C GLY A 546 10.02 -51.55 -17.45
N PRO A 547 9.77 -52.64 -18.20
CA PRO A 547 8.74 -52.69 -19.24
C PRO A 547 7.34 -53.08 -18.73
N THR A 548 7.11 -53.21 -17.42
CA THR A 548 5.80 -53.58 -16.86
C THR A 548 5.43 -52.79 -15.60
N SER A 549 4.15 -52.40 -15.54
CA SER A 549 3.55 -51.36 -14.70
C SER A 549 3.22 -51.74 -13.24
N HIS A 550 4.04 -52.51 -12.51
CA HIS A 550 3.60 -52.98 -11.17
C HIS A 550 4.55 -52.88 -9.97
N ASP A 551 5.72 -52.24 -10.06
CA ASP A 551 6.58 -52.02 -8.88
C ASP A 551 7.03 -50.55 -8.72
N CYS A 552 6.07 -49.64 -8.59
CA CYS A 552 6.32 -48.31 -8.02
C CYS A 552 5.94 -48.34 -6.53
N ILE A 553 6.91 -48.51 -5.64
CA ILE A 553 6.68 -48.35 -4.20
C ILE A 553 6.57 -46.85 -3.90
N TYR A 554 5.35 -46.42 -3.62
CA TYR A 554 5.03 -45.10 -3.07
C TYR A 554 5.53 -45.03 -1.62
N TYR A 555 6.60 -44.27 -1.35
CA TYR A 555 6.91 -43.85 0.02
C TYR A 555 6.21 -42.51 0.30
N PRO A 556 5.28 -42.43 1.28
CA PRO A 556 4.68 -41.17 1.67
C PRO A 556 5.71 -40.30 2.39
N TRP A 557 6.00 -39.14 1.82
CA TRP A 557 6.75 -38.08 2.49
C TRP A 557 5.88 -37.40 3.55
N THR A 558 6.01 -37.83 4.81
CA THR A 558 5.76 -37.00 5.99
C THR A 558 6.76 -37.38 7.09
N ARG A 559 7.96 -36.77 7.07
CA ARG A 559 8.78 -36.64 8.28
C ARG A 559 8.82 -35.19 8.71
N GLN A 560 7.88 -34.90 9.59
CA GLN A 560 7.97 -33.87 10.61
C GLN A 560 9.30 -34.05 11.37
N SER A 561 10.10 -33.00 11.40
CA SER A 561 11.28 -32.85 12.25
C SER A 561 10.90 -33.14 13.70
N THR A 562 11.43 -34.22 14.26
CA THR A 562 11.38 -34.49 15.70
C THR A 562 12.75 -34.13 16.28
N SER A 563 12.81 -32.96 16.91
CA SER A 563 13.83 -32.67 17.93
C SER A 563 13.41 -33.36 19.24
N PRO A 564 14.34 -33.79 20.11
CA PRO A 564 14.05 -34.65 21.24
C PRO A 564 13.62 -33.89 22.50
N GLN A 565 12.65 -34.49 23.20
CA GLN A 565 12.46 -34.51 24.65
C GLN A 565 12.19 -33.18 25.41
N HIS A 566 10.94 -32.98 25.86
CA HIS A 566 10.54 -33.09 27.28
C HIS A 566 9.08 -32.64 27.53
N ALA A 567 8.53 -33.16 28.63
CA ALA A 567 7.24 -32.83 29.27
C ALA A 567 5.96 -33.49 28.70
N ARG A 568 5.57 -34.58 29.39
CA ARG A 568 4.19 -35.08 29.42
C ARG A 568 3.30 -34.02 30.09
N THR A 569 2.31 -33.49 29.37
CA THR A 569 1.24 -32.64 29.92
C THR A 569 -0.11 -33.28 29.60
N PRO A 570 -1.05 -33.39 30.56
CA PRO A 570 -2.18 -34.32 30.48
C PRO A 570 -3.26 -33.83 29.50
N LEU A 571 -3.97 -34.80 28.91
CA LEU A 571 -5.07 -34.73 27.92
C LEU A 571 -6.21 -33.71 28.20
N ILE A 572 -6.19 -32.99 29.30
CA ILE A 572 -7.21 -32.02 29.71
C ILE A 572 -7.04 -30.67 28.96
N ALA A 573 -5.80 -30.28 28.62
CA ALA A 573 -5.51 -28.97 28.02
C ALA A 573 -6.03 -28.80 26.57
N ALA A 574 -6.03 -29.88 25.78
CA ALA A 574 -6.53 -29.85 24.39
C ALA A 574 -8.05 -29.64 24.31
N GLY A 575 -8.80 -30.17 25.28
CA GLY A 575 -10.25 -29.96 25.37
C GLY A 575 -10.63 -28.53 25.72
N VAL A 576 -9.84 -27.86 26.55
CA VAL A 576 -10.07 -26.46 26.94
C VAL A 576 -9.84 -25.51 25.76
N ILE A 577 -8.77 -25.74 25.00
CA ILE A 577 -8.44 -24.92 23.82
C ILE A 577 -9.47 -25.13 22.70
N GLY A 578 -9.90 -26.38 22.46
CA GLY A 578 -10.97 -26.68 21.51
C GLY A 578 -12.32 -26.06 21.92
N GLY A 579 -12.68 -26.14 23.20
CA GLY A 579 -13.90 -25.52 23.74
C GLY A 579 -13.90 -24.00 23.61
N LEU A 580 -12.76 -23.35 23.92
CA LEU A 580 -12.60 -21.90 23.74
C LEU A 580 -12.73 -21.49 22.26
N PHE A 581 -12.21 -22.31 21.34
CA PHE A 581 -12.32 -22.04 19.91
C PHE A 581 -13.77 -22.10 19.42
N ILE A 582 -14.57 -23.06 19.90
CA ILE A 582 -16.00 -23.14 19.57
C ILE A 582 -16.76 -21.94 20.15
N ILE A 583 -16.48 -21.52 21.39
CA ILE A 583 -17.12 -20.35 22.00
C ILE A 583 -16.81 -19.08 21.19
N ILE A 584 -15.57 -18.92 20.72
CA ILE A 584 -15.16 -17.79 19.87
C ILE A 584 -15.91 -17.82 18.53
N ILE A 585 -16.05 -18.98 17.89
CA ILE A 585 -16.80 -19.12 16.63
C ILE A 585 -18.28 -18.76 16.83
N VAL A 586 -18.90 -19.21 17.92
CA VAL A 586 -20.29 -18.87 18.24
C VAL A 586 -20.44 -17.37 18.53
N GLY A 587 -19.48 -16.78 19.26
CA GLY A 587 -19.43 -15.33 19.50
C GLY A 587 -19.30 -14.52 18.20
N LEU A 588 -18.41 -14.93 17.30
CA LEU A 588 -18.19 -14.27 16.01
C LEU A 588 -19.41 -14.39 15.09
N THR A 589 -20.04 -15.56 15.01
CA THR A 589 -21.25 -15.76 14.21
C THR A 589 -22.43 -14.93 14.74
N PHE A 590 -22.59 -14.84 16.06
CA PHE A 590 -23.58 -13.96 16.68
C PHE A 590 -23.27 -12.48 16.44
N ALA A 591 -22.02 -12.05 16.57
CA ALA A 591 -21.58 -10.68 16.29
C ALA A 591 -21.83 -10.29 14.83
N VAL A 592 -21.54 -11.20 13.88
CA VAL A 592 -21.83 -11.01 12.46
C VAL A 592 -23.34 -10.94 12.21
N TYR A 593 -24.15 -11.76 12.87
CA TYR A 593 -25.61 -11.70 12.78
C TYR A 593 -26.16 -10.36 13.28
N VAL A 594 -25.69 -9.86 14.43
CA VAL A 594 -26.08 -8.55 14.97
C VAL A 594 -25.62 -7.41 14.07
N ARG A 595 -24.39 -7.46 13.54
CA ARG A 595 -23.89 -6.48 12.55
C ARG A 595 -24.72 -6.48 11.27
N ARG A 596 -25.08 -7.63 10.72
CA ARG A 596 -25.95 -7.71 9.52
C ARG A 596 -27.33 -7.11 9.80
N LYS A 597 -27.90 -7.34 10.98
CA LYS A 597 -29.19 -6.77 11.39
C LYS A 597 -29.12 -5.24 11.59
N SER A 598 -28.02 -4.73 12.15
CA SER A 598 -27.83 -3.28 12.34
C SER A 598 -27.55 -2.55 11.03
N ILE A 599 -26.81 -3.16 10.10
CA ILE A 599 -26.54 -2.63 8.76
C ILE A 599 -27.83 -2.57 7.93
N LYS A 600 -28.70 -3.60 7.98
CA LYS A 600 -30.02 -3.54 7.32
C LYS A 600 -30.86 -2.37 7.84
N LYS A 601 -30.90 -2.15 9.16
CA LYS A 601 -31.61 -0.99 9.76
C LYS A 601 -31.03 0.36 9.31
N LYS A 602 -29.70 0.50 9.31
CA LYS A 602 -29.03 1.75 8.90
C LYS A 602 -29.20 2.05 7.40
N ARG A 603 -29.20 1.03 6.53
CA ARG A 603 -29.42 1.20 5.09
C ARG A 603 -30.87 1.56 4.74
N ALA A 604 -31.85 0.99 5.44
CA ALA A 604 -33.26 1.37 5.28
C ALA A 604 -33.49 2.84 5.69
N LEU A 605 -32.97 3.24 6.86
CA LEU A 605 -33.08 4.64 7.32
C LEU A 605 -32.45 5.63 6.33
N ARG A 606 -31.31 5.28 5.72
CA ARG A 606 -30.59 6.16 4.78
C ARG A 606 -31.34 6.34 3.45
N ARG A 607 -31.94 5.28 2.89
CA ARG A 607 -32.78 5.40 1.67
C ARG A 607 -33.98 6.32 1.87
N PHE A 608 -34.61 6.31 3.05
CA PHE A 608 -35.74 7.19 3.34
C PHE A 608 -35.34 8.63 3.65
N LEU A 609 -34.07 8.89 4.00
CA LEU A 609 -33.54 10.25 4.21
C LEU A 609 -33.03 10.89 2.91
N GLU A 610 -32.62 10.10 1.92
CA GLU A 610 -32.06 10.59 0.64
C GLU A 610 -33.10 10.77 -0.49
N THR A 611 -34.31 10.22 -0.36
CA THR A 611 -35.32 10.30 -1.42
C THR A 611 -36.32 11.42 -1.15
N GLU A 612 -35.96 12.67 -1.46
CA GLU A 612 -36.80 13.78 -1.95
C GLU A 612 -35.98 15.09 -1.96
N LEU A 613 -35.01 15.16 -2.89
CA LEU A 613 -34.37 16.42 -3.27
C LEU A 613 -35.18 16.99 -4.45
N VAL A 614 -36.16 17.85 -4.18
CA VAL A 614 -36.80 18.66 -5.23
C VAL A 614 -36.11 20.02 -5.25
N GLU A 615 -35.52 20.35 -6.39
CA GLU A 615 -34.85 21.61 -6.70
C GLU A 615 -35.84 22.79 -6.63
N PRO A 616 -35.53 23.90 -5.93
CA PRO A 616 -36.44 25.05 -5.88
C PRO A 616 -36.34 25.88 -7.17
N LEU A 617 -37.45 26.00 -7.89
CA LEU A 617 -37.66 27.08 -8.85
C LEU A 617 -38.09 28.34 -8.08
N THR A 618 -37.15 29.21 -7.70
CA THR A 618 -37.20 30.70 -7.77
C THR A 618 -36.21 31.38 -6.79
N PRO A 619 -35.70 32.59 -7.11
CA PRO A 619 -34.60 33.22 -6.40
C PRO A 619 -35.12 34.15 -5.29
N SER A 620 -35.00 33.71 -4.03
CA SER A 620 -34.95 34.63 -2.89
C SER A 620 -33.87 34.15 -1.91
N GLY A 621 -32.91 35.05 -1.65
CA GLY A 621 -31.68 34.79 -0.92
C GLY A 621 -31.85 34.70 0.60
N THR A 622 -32.64 33.75 1.08
CA THR A 622 -32.67 33.33 2.50
C THR A 622 -32.79 31.81 2.60
N ALA A 623 -31.80 31.16 3.22
CA ALA A 623 -31.82 29.71 3.44
C ALA A 623 -32.85 29.34 4.52
N PRO A 624 -33.85 28.48 4.25
CA PRO A 624 -34.86 28.13 5.23
C PRO A 624 -34.38 27.01 6.17
N ASN A 625 -34.71 27.11 7.47
CA ASN A 625 -34.52 26.03 8.44
C ASN A 625 -35.66 25.00 8.31
N GLN A 626 -35.66 24.24 7.22
CA GLN A 626 -36.73 23.30 6.91
C GLN A 626 -36.45 21.91 7.48
N ALA A 627 -37.12 21.57 8.58
CA ALA A 627 -37.47 20.18 8.84
C ALA A 627 -38.42 19.72 7.72
N GLN A 628 -37.99 18.76 6.89
CA GLN A 628 -38.80 18.24 5.79
C GLN A 628 -40.07 17.59 6.34
N LEU A 629 -41.24 18.13 5.97
CA LEU A 629 -42.54 17.63 6.38
C LEU A 629 -43.02 16.55 5.40
N ARG A 630 -43.15 15.31 5.88
CA ARG A 630 -43.74 14.21 5.12
C ARG A 630 -45.13 13.87 5.68
N ILE A 631 -46.13 13.83 4.81
CA ILE A 631 -47.47 13.37 5.17
C ILE A 631 -47.43 11.84 5.25
N LEU A 632 -47.71 11.30 6.43
CA LEU A 632 -47.79 9.85 6.68
C LEU A 632 -49.25 9.46 6.91
N LYS A 633 -49.67 8.30 6.38
CA LYS A 633 -50.99 7.74 6.70
C LYS A 633 -51.03 7.29 8.15
N GLU A 634 -52.17 7.43 8.83
CA GLU A 634 -52.32 6.95 10.21
C GLU A 634 -52.07 5.44 10.34
N THR A 635 -52.37 4.66 9.29
CA THR A 635 -52.13 3.22 9.23
C THR A 635 -50.65 2.82 9.28
N GLU A 636 -49.72 3.73 8.96
CA GLU A 636 -48.29 3.50 9.04
C GLU A 636 -47.71 3.74 10.46
N LEU A 637 -48.47 4.41 11.32
CA LEU A 637 -48.03 4.84 12.64
C LEU A 637 -48.76 4.08 13.74
N LYS A 638 -48.02 3.25 14.48
CA LYS A 638 -48.57 2.52 15.62
C LYS A 638 -48.19 3.18 16.94
N ARG A 639 -49.18 3.65 17.68
CA ARG A 639 -49.04 4.18 19.04
C ARG A 639 -48.82 3.03 20.02
N VAL A 640 -47.80 3.10 20.87
CA VAL A 640 -47.45 2.04 21.82
C VAL A 640 -47.74 2.45 23.26
N LYS A 641 -47.13 3.54 23.72
CA LYS A 641 -47.27 4.00 25.13
C LYS A 641 -47.16 5.52 25.19
N VAL A 642 -47.93 6.16 26.08
CA VAL A 642 -47.78 7.59 26.39
C VAL A 642 -46.42 7.83 27.07
N LEU A 643 -45.64 8.77 26.53
CA LEU A 643 -44.38 9.23 27.12
C LEU A 643 -44.57 10.49 27.98
N GLY A 644 -45.54 11.35 27.64
CA GLY A 644 -45.89 12.52 28.44
C GLY A 644 -47.00 13.35 27.80
N SER A 645 -47.74 14.11 28.61
CA SER A 645 -48.83 15.00 28.18
C SER A 645 -48.60 16.41 28.71
N GLY A 646 -48.85 17.42 27.89
CA GLY A 646 -48.72 18.84 28.25
C GLY A 646 -49.78 19.71 27.58
N ALA A 647 -49.66 21.04 27.75
CA ALA A 647 -50.64 22.00 27.23
C ALA A 647 -50.85 21.92 25.70
N PHE A 648 -49.83 21.50 24.96
CA PHE A 648 -49.84 21.38 23.50
C PHE A 648 -50.03 19.94 23.02
N GLY A 649 -50.61 19.07 23.86
CA GLY A 649 -50.99 17.70 23.48
C GLY A 649 -50.14 16.59 24.12
N THR A 650 -50.27 15.37 23.60
CA THR A 650 -49.71 14.14 24.19
C THR A 650 -48.70 13.48 23.27
N VAL A 651 -47.52 13.16 23.81
CA VAL A 651 -46.44 12.45 23.11
C VAL A 651 -46.52 10.96 23.43
N TYR A 652 -46.53 10.14 22.39
CA TYR A 652 -46.52 8.69 22.43
C TYR A 652 -45.19 8.15 21.91
N LYS A 653 -44.71 7.08 22.53
CA LYS A 653 -43.75 6.16 21.91
C LYS A 653 -44.49 5.44 20.79
N GLY A 654 -44.02 5.63 19.56
CA GLY A 654 -44.62 5.07 18.36
C GLY A 654 -43.67 4.15 17.61
N ILE A 655 -44.23 3.39 16.68
CA ILE A 655 -43.50 2.63 15.68
C ILE A 655 -44.06 3.03 14.32
N TRP A 656 -43.19 3.53 13.44
CA TRP A 656 -43.50 3.77 12.03
C TRP A 656 -43.11 2.54 11.22
N VAL A 657 -44.03 2.07 10.39
CA VAL A 657 -43.82 0.98 9.43
C VAL A 657 -44.22 1.50 8.05
N PRO A 658 -43.24 1.81 7.17
CA PRO A 658 -43.54 2.29 5.82
C PRO A 658 -44.34 1.26 5.02
N GLU A 659 -45.27 1.75 4.19
CA GLU A 659 -46.11 0.91 3.35
C GLU A 659 -45.24 0.03 2.41
N GLY A 660 -45.44 -1.29 2.45
CA GLY A 660 -44.68 -2.25 1.64
C GLY A 660 -43.36 -2.75 2.22
N GLU A 661 -42.92 -2.26 3.39
CA GLU A 661 -41.70 -2.73 4.06
C GLU A 661 -41.96 -3.43 5.40
N THR A 662 -41.12 -4.41 5.75
CA THR A 662 -41.21 -5.15 7.03
C THR A 662 -40.40 -4.51 8.17
N VAL A 663 -39.77 -3.36 7.91
CA VAL A 663 -38.87 -2.68 8.85
C VAL A 663 -39.67 -1.79 9.80
N LYS A 664 -39.44 -1.96 11.10
CA LYS A 664 -40.09 -1.20 12.17
C LYS A 664 -39.15 -0.12 12.71
N ILE A 665 -39.52 1.15 12.56
CA ILE A 665 -38.73 2.32 12.97
C ILE A 665 -39.35 2.92 14.25
N PRO A 666 -38.62 3.01 15.37
CA PRO A 666 -39.13 3.66 16.58
C PRO A 666 -39.19 5.17 16.37
N VAL A 667 -40.34 5.79 16.70
CA VAL A 667 -40.59 7.23 16.55
C VAL A 667 -41.29 7.78 17.79
N ALA A 668 -41.29 9.10 17.95
CA ALA A 668 -42.16 9.79 18.90
C ALA A 668 -43.32 10.41 18.13
N ILE A 669 -44.56 10.13 18.53
CA ILE A 669 -45.78 10.63 17.89
C ILE A 669 -46.40 11.64 18.84
N LYS A 670 -46.43 12.93 18.48
CA LYS A 670 -47.11 13.96 19.27
C LYS A 670 -48.48 14.24 18.65
N ILE A 671 -49.53 14.07 19.43
CA ILE A 671 -50.90 14.45 19.05
C ILE A 671 -51.19 15.79 19.70
N LEU A 672 -51.59 16.78 18.91
CA LEU A 672 -51.94 18.13 19.40
C LEU A 672 -53.41 18.16 19.85
N ASN A 673 -53.73 18.96 20.86
CA ASN A 673 -55.12 19.15 21.31
C ASN A 673 -55.83 20.20 20.44
N GLU A 674 -57.06 19.92 20.01
CA GLU A 674 -57.86 20.76 19.09
C GLU A 674 -58.28 22.13 19.66
N THR A 675 -58.04 22.41 20.94
CA THR A 675 -58.48 23.66 21.61
C THR A 675 -57.50 24.84 21.50
N THR A 676 -56.45 24.74 20.68
CA THR A 676 -55.55 25.87 20.38
C THR A 676 -55.83 26.37 18.97
N GLY A 677 -56.36 27.60 18.86
CA GLY A 677 -56.80 28.19 17.59
C GLY A 677 -55.67 28.37 16.57
N PRO A 678 -56.01 28.67 15.30
CA PRO A 678 -55.08 28.63 14.16
C PRO A 678 -53.82 29.51 14.27
N LYS A 679 -53.77 30.47 15.21
CA LYS A 679 -52.58 31.28 15.50
C LYS A 679 -51.46 30.54 16.25
N ALA A 680 -51.77 29.50 17.04
CA ALA A 680 -50.76 28.75 17.80
C ALA A 680 -50.02 27.68 16.96
N ASN A 681 -50.60 27.28 15.82
CA ASN A 681 -49.98 26.33 14.90
C ASN A 681 -48.90 26.96 14.00
N VAL A 682 -48.91 28.30 13.86
CA VAL A 682 -47.92 29.05 13.08
C VAL A 682 -46.63 29.26 13.88
N GLU A 683 -46.73 29.57 15.19
CA GLU A 683 -45.57 29.73 16.10
C GLU A 683 -44.75 28.45 16.36
N PHE A 684 -45.22 27.28 15.90
CA PHE A 684 -44.48 26.01 16.01
C PHE A 684 -43.88 25.54 14.68
N MET A 685 -44.29 26.14 13.56
CA MET A 685 -43.84 25.81 12.20
C MET A 685 -42.82 26.81 11.64
N ASP A 686 -42.64 27.96 12.30
CA ASP A 686 -41.48 28.85 12.21
C ASP A 686 -40.40 28.42 13.22
#